data_AF-A0A5C3Q543-F1
#
_entry.id   AF-A0A5C3Q543-F1
#
_cell.length_a   1.000
_cell.length_b   1.000
_cell.length_c   1.000
_cell.angle_alpha   90.00
_cell.angle_beta   90.00
_cell.angle_gamma   90.00
#
_symmetry.space_group_name_H-M   'P 1'
#
loop_
_entity.id
_entity.type
_entity.pdbx_description
1 polymer ?
#
loop_
_entity_poly.entity_id
_entity_poly.type
_entity_poly.pdbx_seq_one_letter_code
_entity_poly.pdbx_strand_id
1 'polypeptide(L)'
;MSSAPTPFSNRNARDALARDDPNLSTHHQFREQMRLQSHPHAALRENQAYVGQHGGPSRNAIQTAQMRISEETAASDTSNLGEQPRPDHTLPPPRRLVPLPPSDPAHKAAMALRLIKTQKNMYGRKIAEWQSTHPGLEVPAYVMNQAVEEMDAAHDKFIQEHGGETPEGSGTRRNRLATLNDFTAFTFTWANEHGRNLTDPMDVWNDPALIETCAPMYLVYYVENTKGKDGEPPKAFTLIARHQQLTHSILKCTLDSAGNRVGLRILAQNDLYQTLHNLVVALIREHKLDRHRNKKLFYQTTEVLMILRELLGRSENGVSRFGSLQLGSITLQGFFHALRPSSMGPYSIEYVRLGQYPKCGDVRIYPLGDGRLEIVFDVRNWKGYNIAVGHSTEFSMVSLDDPSLLIFDPTMWFYAMLSARGALPNKFSNPESLFGSDLPAEIEILQEFRDLPLFIAATSRGIVKNLTTSTSPLMATGISHAFSEVCQACGLPCDGAYCLRRGAADIYHAYLGAAKTQLLLNHSPANTVLNRSYSRNTRLEDWVKHVFGAKQGYTKEQEQKILRDSAAIEAMVYLQGKIDGVDEGMKKVLLQNAEDMKTNPQYLAVKREQSRAWVEWRNMIDFPVEESKYLAMNESPKVALVNALSKKVEKGILLMKASSSRARFAESPSCFQRSSRWR
;
A
#
# COMPACT_ATOMS: atom_id res chain seq x y z
N MET A 1 32.35 -56.59 -6.53
CA MET A 1 31.88 -56.41 -5.14
C MET A 1 33.06 -55.99 -4.29
N SER A 2 33.33 -54.69 -4.23
CA SER A 2 34.35 -54.07 -3.37
C SER A 2 34.26 -52.55 -3.45
N SER A 3 34.83 -51.91 -2.44
CA SER A 3 35.40 -50.55 -2.38
C SER A 3 34.46 -49.34 -2.20
N ALA A 4 34.64 -48.72 -1.04
CA ALA A 4 34.37 -47.32 -0.73
C ALA A 4 35.32 -46.38 -1.51
N PRO A 5 34.96 -45.09 -1.70
CA PRO A 5 35.91 -44.10 -2.18
C PRO A 5 36.38 -43.16 -1.06
N THR A 6 37.70 -43.01 -0.96
CA THR A 6 38.42 -41.92 -0.27
C THR A 6 38.59 -40.70 -1.19
N PRO A 7 38.96 -39.52 -0.64
CA PRO A 7 38.72 -38.22 -1.26
C PRO A 7 39.90 -37.75 -2.12
N PHE A 8 39.58 -37.06 -3.22
CA PHE A 8 40.56 -36.32 -4.01
C PHE A 8 40.77 -34.92 -3.44
N SER A 9 41.98 -34.67 -2.97
CA SER A 9 42.58 -33.37 -2.80
C SER A 9 43.03 -32.84 -4.17
N ASN A 10 42.84 -31.54 -4.42
CA ASN A 10 43.71 -30.82 -5.35
C ASN A 10 43.89 -29.37 -4.89
N ARG A 11 45.08 -29.12 -4.35
CA ARG A 11 45.69 -27.80 -4.20
C ARG A 11 46.56 -27.54 -5.43
N ASN A 12 46.68 -26.26 -5.76
CA ASN A 12 47.66 -25.62 -6.66
C ASN A 12 47.19 -25.34 -8.09
N ALA A 13 46.60 -24.15 -8.24
CA ALA A 13 46.95 -23.23 -9.33
C ALA A 13 46.78 -21.79 -8.80
N ARG A 14 47.79 -21.31 -8.09
CA ARG A 14 48.11 -19.88 -7.96
C ARG A 14 49.11 -19.55 -9.08
N ASP A 15 49.03 -18.32 -9.56
CA ASP A 15 49.95 -17.62 -10.47
C ASP A 15 49.63 -17.68 -11.96
N ALA A 16 48.67 -16.83 -12.37
CA ALA A 16 48.82 -15.99 -13.56
C ALA A 16 47.73 -14.90 -13.59
N LEU A 17 48.14 -13.67 -13.91
CA LEU A 17 47.35 -12.47 -14.25
C LEU A 17 46.96 -11.54 -13.09
N ALA A 18 47.97 -10.83 -12.59
CA ALA A 18 47.83 -9.42 -12.23
C ALA A 18 47.79 -8.58 -13.53
N ARG A 19 46.70 -7.84 -13.75
CA ARG A 19 46.66 -6.64 -14.61
C ARG A 19 45.71 -5.62 -14.00
N ASP A 20 46.20 -4.39 -14.00
CA ASP A 20 45.64 -3.20 -13.36
C ASP A 20 44.21 -2.87 -13.81
N ASP A 21 43.33 -2.59 -12.84
CA ASP A 21 42.03 -1.93 -13.08
C ASP A 21 42.06 -0.52 -12.46
N PRO A 22 42.05 0.55 -13.27
CA PRO A 22 42.14 1.93 -12.79
C PRO A 22 40.83 2.47 -12.18
N ASN A 23 39.78 1.66 -12.01
CA ASN A 23 38.46 2.12 -11.52
C ASN A 23 38.24 2.05 -9.99
N LEU A 24 39.25 1.69 -9.19
CA LEU A 24 39.13 1.69 -7.72
C LEU A 24 39.29 3.07 -7.07
N SER A 25 39.70 4.10 -7.82
CA SER A 25 39.93 5.46 -7.32
C SER A 25 38.64 6.31 -7.18
N THR A 26 37.57 5.98 -7.89
CA THR A 26 36.35 6.82 -7.94
C THR A 26 35.41 6.56 -6.75
N HIS A 27 35.44 5.35 -6.17
CA HIS A 27 34.55 5.02 -5.05
C HIS A 27 35.01 5.61 -3.71
N HIS A 28 36.33 5.80 -3.53
CA HIS A 28 36.89 6.47 -2.36
C HIS A 28 36.67 8.00 -2.42
N GLN A 29 36.76 8.59 -3.62
CA GLN A 29 36.49 10.02 -3.83
C GLN A 29 35.01 10.38 -3.63
N PHE A 30 34.09 9.49 -4.01
CA PHE A 30 32.65 9.66 -3.76
C PHE A 30 32.28 9.57 -2.27
N ARG A 31 32.98 8.72 -1.49
CA ARG A 31 32.79 8.59 -0.04
C ARG A 31 33.31 9.81 0.74
N GLU A 32 34.44 10.39 0.34
CA GLU A 32 34.95 11.65 0.91
C GLU A 32 34.02 12.84 0.58
N GLN A 33 33.44 12.89 -0.63
CA GLN A 33 32.45 13.92 -0.99
C GLN A 33 31.16 13.83 -0.17
N MET A 34 30.67 12.62 0.13
CA MET A 34 29.48 12.44 0.98
C MET A 34 29.76 12.73 2.46
N ARG A 35 31.01 12.52 2.93
CA ARG A 35 31.44 12.84 4.29
C ARG A 35 31.57 14.36 4.54
N LEU A 36 31.89 15.14 3.51
CA LEU A 36 32.01 16.60 3.59
C LEU A 36 30.67 17.35 3.52
N GLN A 37 29.57 16.68 3.17
CA GLN A 37 28.23 17.30 3.06
C GLN A 37 27.41 17.25 4.37
N SER A 38 27.93 16.66 5.45
CA SER A 38 27.18 16.48 6.71
C SER A 38 27.46 17.53 7.80
N HIS A 39 28.18 18.62 7.52
CA HIS A 39 28.41 19.73 8.47
C HIS A 39 28.13 21.12 7.86
N PRO A 40 27.03 21.80 8.24
CA PRO A 40 26.69 23.09 7.66
C PRO A 40 27.38 24.21 8.45
N HIS A 41 28.69 24.44 8.26
CA HIS A 41 29.31 25.74 8.61
C HIS A 41 30.70 26.03 7.99
N ALA A 42 31.29 25.15 7.18
CA ALA A 42 32.63 25.37 6.62
C ALA A 42 32.70 25.80 5.14
N ALA A 43 31.63 25.63 4.35
CA ALA A 43 31.69 25.82 2.89
C ALA A 43 31.51 27.27 2.37
N LEU A 44 31.54 28.27 3.25
CA LEU A 44 31.28 29.68 2.89
C LEU A 44 32.54 30.58 2.90
N ARG A 45 33.74 30.02 3.05
CA ARG A 45 35.00 30.79 3.02
C ARG A 45 36.02 30.43 1.92
N GLU A 46 35.81 29.35 1.17
CA GLU A 46 36.80 28.95 0.13
C GLU A 46 36.42 29.32 -1.31
N ASN A 47 35.18 29.74 -1.59
CA ASN A 47 34.76 30.13 -2.94
C ASN A 47 34.99 31.61 -3.30
N GLN A 48 35.63 32.40 -2.42
CA GLN A 48 36.03 33.79 -2.71
C GLN A 48 37.49 33.95 -3.18
N ALA A 49 38.28 32.86 -3.26
CA ALA A 49 39.70 32.94 -3.61
C ALA A 49 40.06 32.50 -5.05
N TYR A 50 39.11 32.03 -5.87
CA TYR A 50 39.44 31.38 -7.15
C TYR A 50 39.06 32.17 -8.43
N VAL A 51 38.57 33.42 -8.30
CA VAL A 51 38.19 34.27 -9.46
C VAL A 51 39.25 35.36 -9.75
N GLY A 52 40.44 35.25 -9.15
CA GLY A 52 41.44 36.32 -9.11
C GLY A 52 42.62 36.22 -10.07
N GLN A 53 42.62 35.37 -11.10
CA GLN A 53 43.76 35.28 -12.04
C GLN A 53 43.30 34.94 -13.45
N HIS A 54 43.07 35.96 -14.28
CA HIS A 54 43.58 36.11 -15.65
C HIS A 54 42.90 37.32 -16.29
N GLY A 55 43.70 38.35 -16.56
CA GLY A 55 43.27 39.67 -16.99
C GLY A 55 42.75 39.74 -18.42
N GLY A 56 41.96 40.79 -18.67
CA GLY A 56 41.51 41.23 -19.99
C GLY A 56 42.65 41.71 -20.90
N PRO A 57 42.34 42.32 -22.06
CA PRO A 57 41.74 43.67 -22.11
C PRO A 57 40.60 43.77 -23.17
N SER A 58 39.81 44.83 -23.36
CA SER A 58 39.62 46.17 -22.80
C SER A 58 38.25 46.68 -23.27
N ARG A 59 37.55 47.47 -22.45
CA ARG A 59 36.45 48.36 -22.86
C ARG A 59 37.03 49.67 -23.40
N ASN A 60 36.74 50.00 -24.66
CA ASN A 60 36.32 51.34 -25.14
C ASN A 60 36.65 51.58 -26.61
N ALA A 61 35.62 51.55 -27.44
CA ALA A 61 35.46 52.37 -28.64
C ALA A 61 33.94 52.41 -28.91
N ILE A 62 33.16 53.09 -28.07
CA ILE A 62 32.71 54.47 -28.28
C ILE A 62 32.30 54.74 -29.74
N GLN A 63 30.99 54.90 -29.91
CA GLN A 63 30.30 55.82 -30.81
C GLN A 63 30.88 56.02 -32.22
N THR A 64 30.05 55.80 -33.25
CA THR A 64 29.41 56.89 -34.04
C THR A 64 28.83 56.30 -35.34
N ALA A 65 27.76 56.95 -35.83
CA ALA A 65 27.17 56.92 -37.17
C ALA A 65 26.21 55.75 -37.48
N GLN A 66 24.88 55.95 -37.42
CA GLN A 66 24.01 56.77 -38.30
C GLN A 66 23.76 56.18 -39.69
N MET A 67 22.47 56.19 -40.05
CA MET A 67 21.90 56.27 -41.41
C MET A 67 21.94 55.00 -42.27
N ARG A 68 20.93 54.61 -43.05
CA ARG A 68 19.55 55.05 -43.32
C ARG A 68 19.00 54.10 -44.42
N ILE A 69 17.69 54.22 -44.72
CA ILE A 69 17.03 53.98 -46.03
C ILE A 69 16.72 52.51 -46.38
N SER A 70 15.52 52.11 -46.86
CA SER A 70 14.21 52.74 -47.14
C SER A 70 13.32 51.62 -47.77
N GLU A 71 12.04 51.44 -47.45
CA GLU A 71 10.80 52.02 -48.05
C GLU A 71 10.06 51.12 -49.06
N GLU A 72 8.76 51.43 -49.18
CA GLU A 72 7.70 51.02 -50.15
C GLU A 72 6.85 49.77 -49.78
N THR A 73 5.51 49.80 -49.76
CA THR A 73 4.41 50.75 -50.16
C THR A 73 3.10 50.25 -49.46
N ALA A 74 2.27 51.06 -48.75
CA ALA A 74 1.11 51.90 -49.16
C ALA A 74 0.05 51.18 -50.04
N ALA A 75 -1.29 51.29 -49.93
CA ALA A 75 -2.26 51.95 -49.02
C ALA A 75 -3.70 51.48 -49.41
N SER A 76 -4.68 51.51 -48.49
CA SER A 76 -6.06 52.00 -48.74
C SER A 76 -6.91 52.07 -47.46
N ASP A 77 -7.45 53.26 -47.17
CA ASP A 77 -8.37 53.62 -46.09
C ASP A 77 -9.80 53.08 -46.25
N THR A 78 -10.50 52.80 -45.15
CA THR A 78 -11.67 53.61 -44.69
C THR A 78 -12.31 53.11 -43.38
N SER A 79 -12.50 54.06 -42.46
CA SER A 79 -13.54 54.22 -41.41
C SER A 79 -13.70 53.21 -40.25
N ASN A 80 -13.22 53.66 -39.08
CA ASN A 80 -13.90 53.80 -37.78
C ASN A 80 -14.99 52.79 -37.38
N LEU A 81 -14.72 52.02 -36.31
CA LEU A 81 -15.44 52.03 -35.03
C LEU A 81 -14.57 51.29 -33.99
N GLY A 82 -14.46 51.85 -32.79
CA GLY A 82 -13.52 51.38 -31.76
C GLY A 82 -13.89 50.02 -31.17
N GLU A 83 -12.94 49.09 -31.22
CA GLU A 83 -12.91 47.89 -30.37
C GLU A 83 -11.54 47.80 -29.69
N GLN A 84 -11.55 47.51 -28.39
CA GLN A 84 -10.36 47.23 -27.60
C GLN A 84 -9.61 45.99 -28.12
N PRO A 85 -8.28 45.92 -28.01
CA PRO A 85 -7.50 44.81 -28.57
C PRO A 85 -7.79 43.50 -27.83
N ARG A 86 -8.27 42.50 -28.58
CA ARG A 86 -8.24 41.09 -28.15
C ARG A 86 -6.77 40.64 -28.09
N PRO A 87 -6.33 39.96 -27.02
CA PRO A 87 -4.99 39.41 -26.98
C PRO A 87 -4.84 38.27 -27.99
N ASP A 88 -3.79 38.35 -28.80
CA ASP A 88 -3.33 37.31 -29.72
C ASP A 88 -2.99 36.03 -28.94
N HIS A 89 -3.86 35.03 -29.03
CA HIS A 89 -3.56 33.67 -28.59
C HIS A 89 -3.07 32.85 -29.79
N THR A 90 -1.87 33.16 -30.29
CA THR A 90 -1.11 32.16 -31.05
C THR A 90 -0.61 31.11 -30.05
N LEU A 91 -1.35 29.99 -29.96
CA LEU A 91 -0.86 28.80 -29.26
C LEU A 91 0.47 28.35 -29.89
N PRO A 92 1.51 28.06 -29.10
CA PRO A 92 2.71 27.44 -29.64
C PRO A 92 2.33 26.09 -30.28
N PRO A 93 2.99 25.71 -31.40
CA PRO A 93 2.75 24.41 -32.01
C PRO A 93 2.98 23.31 -30.95
N PRO A 94 2.15 22.25 -30.93
CA PRO A 94 2.27 21.21 -29.93
C PRO A 94 3.68 20.63 -29.98
N ARG A 95 4.39 20.68 -28.84
CA ARG A 95 5.67 20.01 -28.67
C ARG A 95 5.48 18.55 -29.05
N ARG A 96 6.21 18.07 -30.07
CA ARG A 96 6.29 16.64 -30.39
C ARG A 96 6.76 15.92 -29.13
N LEU A 97 5.88 15.13 -28.52
CA LEU A 97 6.22 14.26 -27.42
C LEU A 97 7.30 13.29 -27.91
N VAL A 98 8.44 13.27 -27.23
CA VAL A 98 9.48 12.27 -27.46
C VAL A 98 8.86 10.92 -27.09
N PRO A 99 8.84 9.92 -28.00
CA PRO A 99 8.28 8.62 -27.69
C PRO A 99 9.05 8.00 -26.51
N LEU A 100 8.31 7.61 -25.46
CA LEU A 100 8.87 6.91 -24.31
C LEU A 100 9.51 5.58 -24.78
N PRO A 101 10.66 5.19 -24.21
CA PRO A 101 11.32 3.95 -24.59
C PRO A 101 10.42 2.73 -24.30
N PRO A 102 10.50 1.63 -25.08
CA PRO A 102 9.63 0.45 -24.92
C PRO A 102 9.69 -0.22 -23.54
N SER A 103 10.77 0.01 -22.78
CA SER A 103 10.94 -0.45 -21.40
C SER A 103 10.17 0.38 -20.37
N ASP A 104 9.68 1.57 -20.74
CA ASP A 104 9.00 2.49 -19.83
C ASP A 104 7.60 1.96 -19.42
N PRO A 105 7.28 1.87 -18.12
CA PRO A 105 5.98 1.41 -17.62
C PRO A 105 4.78 2.23 -18.13
N ALA A 106 4.94 3.53 -18.36
CA ALA A 106 3.91 4.39 -18.95
C ALA A 106 3.74 4.12 -20.45
N HIS A 107 4.81 3.74 -21.17
CA HIS A 107 4.71 3.22 -22.54
C HIS A 107 3.91 1.92 -22.57
N LYS A 108 4.24 0.96 -21.69
CA LYS A 108 3.52 -0.33 -21.59
C LYS A 108 2.05 -0.15 -21.18
N ALA A 109 1.75 0.75 -20.23
CA ALA A 109 0.39 1.06 -19.83
C ALA A 109 -0.40 1.78 -20.94
N ALA A 110 0.23 2.70 -21.66
CA ALA A 110 -0.36 3.35 -22.83
C ALA A 110 -0.62 2.34 -23.95
N MET A 111 0.28 1.38 -24.18
CA MET A 111 0.09 0.29 -25.14
C MET A 111 -1.04 -0.66 -24.73
N ALA A 112 -1.15 -1.04 -23.45
CA ALA A 112 -2.26 -1.86 -22.96
C ALA A 112 -3.62 -1.15 -23.09
N LEU A 113 -3.69 0.15 -22.75
CA LEU A 113 -4.88 0.98 -22.98
C LEU A 113 -5.18 1.14 -24.48
N ARG A 114 -4.15 1.26 -25.32
CA ARG A 114 -4.30 1.32 -26.78
C ARG A 114 -4.80 -0.01 -27.33
N LEU A 115 -4.32 -1.16 -26.81
CA LEU A 115 -4.82 -2.48 -27.17
C LEU A 115 -6.30 -2.63 -26.79
N ILE A 116 -6.68 -2.32 -25.55
CA ILE A 116 -8.08 -2.37 -25.09
C ILE A 116 -8.97 -1.45 -25.93
N LYS A 117 -8.51 -0.22 -26.22
CA LYS A 117 -9.23 0.73 -27.08
C LYS A 117 -9.31 0.23 -28.53
N THR A 118 -8.27 -0.44 -29.03
CA THR A 118 -8.25 -1.06 -30.36
C THR A 118 -9.20 -2.25 -30.43
N GLN A 119 -9.23 -3.12 -29.41
CA GLN A 119 -10.18 -4.25 -29.31
C GLN A 119 -11.64 -3.77 -29.31
N LYS A 120 -11.96 -2.73 -28.53
CA LYS A 120 -13.31 -2.14 -28.49
C LYS A 120 -13.69 -1.46 -29.81
N ASN A 121 -12.71 -0.81 -30.46
CA ASN A 121 -12.91 -0.13 -31.74
C ASN A 121 -12.95 -1.09 -32.94
N MET A 122 -12.34 -2.27 -32.86
CA MET A 122 -12.36 -3.27 -33.93
C MET A 122 -13.76 -3.85 -34.11
N TYR A 123 -14.45 -4.18 -33.01
CA TYR A 123 -15.86 -4.58 -33.04
C TYR A 123 -16.75 -3.49 -33.66
N GLY A 124 -16.66 -2.27 -33.12
CA GLY A 124 -17.45 -1.15 -33.62
C GLY A 124 -17.16 -0.83 -35.09
N ARG A 125 -15.90 -0.94 -35.54
CA ARG A 125 -15.52 -0.72 -36.94
C ARG A 125 -16.02 -1.81 -37.87
N LYS A 126 -15.85 -3.09 -37.55
CA LYS A 126 -16.31 -4.19 -38.42
C LYS A 126 -17.83 -4.18 -38.56
N ILE A 127 -18.54 -3.90 -37.47
CA ILE A 127 -20.00 -3.69 -37.49
C ILE A 127 -20.35 -2.48 -38.37
N ALA A 128 -19.70 -1.34 -38.16
CA ALA A 128 -19.98 -0.12 -38.94
C ALA A 128 -19.61 -0.25 -40.43
N GLU A 129 -18.51 -0.92 -40.76
CA GLU A 129 -18.03 -1.19 -42.12
C GLU A 129 -19.02 -2.09 -42.86
N TRP A 130 -19.47 -3.16 -42.21
CA TRP A 130 -20.48 -4.03 -42.78
C TRP A 130 -21.83 -3.31 -42.94
N GLN A 131 -22.28 -2.58 -41.92
CA GLN A 131 -23.54 -1.80 -41.98
C GLN A 131 -23.49 -0.68 -43.02
N SER A 132 -22.31 -0.12 -43.30
CA SER A 132 -22.14 0.91 -44.33
C SER A 132 -22.28 0.37 -45.75
N THR A 133 -21.94 -0.90 -45.96
CA THR A 133 -22.06 -1.59 -47.26
C THR A 133 -23.39 -2.33 -47.41
N HIS A 134 -24.06 -2.63 -46.29
CA HIS A 134 -25.32 -3.38 -46.23
C HIS A 134 -26.35 -2.69 -45.31
N PRO A 135 -26.78 -1.46 -45.65
CA PRO A 135 -27.68 -0.69 -44.80
C PRO A 135 -29.03 -1.40 -44.64
N GLY A 136 -29.49 -1.52 -43.39
CA GLY A 136 -30.79 -2.12 -43.06
C GLY A 136 -30.79 -3.66 -42.97
N LEU A 137 -29.67 -4.32 -43.22
CA LEU A 137 -29.52 -5.75 -43.00
C LEU A 137 -28.90 -6.03 -41.62
N GLU A 138 -29.14 -7.22 -41.07
CA GLU A 138 -28.52 -7.65 -39.80
C GLU A 138 -27.08 -8.14 -40.03
N VAL A 139 -26.17 -7.77 -39.12
CA VAL A 139 -24.75 -8.15 -39.21
C VAL A 139 -24.61 -9.68 -39.17
N PRO A 140 -24.07 -10.32 -40.23
CA PRO A 140 -23.93 -11.76 -40.31
C PRO A 140 -22.92 -12.27 -39.29
N ALA A 141 -23.17 -13.49 -38.79
CA ALA A 141 -22.30 -14.12 -37.80
C ALA A 141 -20.83 -14.23 -38.23
N TYR A 142 -20.53 -14.38 -39.52
CA TYR A 142 -19.15 -14.46 -40.01
C TYR A 142 -18.36 -13.15 -39.79
N VAL A 143 -19.01 -11.99 -39.87
CA VAL A 143 -18.37 -10.68 -39.64
C VAL A 143 -17.99 -10.53 -38.17
N MET A 144 -18.86 -11.01 -37.28
CA MET A 144 -18.62 -11.04 -35.85
C MET A 144 -17.50 -12.03 -35.49
N ASN A 145 -17.50 -13.22 -36.10
CA ASN A 145 -16.45 -14.22 -35.89
C ASN A 145 -15.09 -13.73 -36.39
N GLN A 146 -15.06 -13.06 -37.55
CA GLN A 146 -13.83 -12.44 -38.07
C GLN A 146 -13.31 -11.35 -37.12
N ALA A 147 -14.19 -10.55 -36.51
CA ALA A 147 -13.78 -9.57 -35.50
C ALA A 147 -13.22 -10.21 -34.22
N VAL A 148 -13.76 -11.37 -33.80
CA VAL A 148 -13.24 -12.17 -32.68
C VAL A 148 -11.85 -12.73 -33.01
N GLU A 149 -11.69 -13.32 -34.19
CA GLU A 149 -10.44 -13.92 -34.65
C GLU A 149 -9.32 -12.87 -34.80
N GLU A 150 -9.61 -11.72 -35.40
CA GLU A 150 -8.66 -10.60 -35.49
C GLU A 150 -8.28 -10.07 -34.11
N MET A 151 -9.23 -10.06 -33.15
CA MET A 151 -8.97 -9.65 -31.78
C MET A 151 -8.08 -10.63 -31.02
N ASP A 152 -8.36 -11.93 -31.17
CA ASP A 152 -7.57 -12.99 -30.55
C ASP A 152 -6.16 -13.04 -31.19
N ALA A 153 -6.04 -12.91 -32.51
CA ALA A 153 -4.76 -12.78 -33.18
C ALA A 153 -3.97 -11.53 -32.76
N ALA A 154 -4.63 -10.38 -32.56
CA ALA A 154 -3.99 -9.18 -32.03
C ALA A 154 -3.55 -9.35 -30.57
N HIS A 155 -4.31 -10.12 -29.78
CA HIS A 155 -3.96 -10.46 -28.39
C HIS A 155 -2.77 -11.41 -28.34
N ASP A 156 -2.77 -12.47 -29.16
CA ASP A 156 -1.69 -13.45 -29.24
C ASP A 156 -0.41 -12.82 -29.78
N LYS A 157 -0.51 -11.96 -30.80
CA LYS A 157 0.61 -11.15 -31.28
C LYS A 157 1.17 -10.24 -30.19
N PHE A 158 0.31 -9.60 -29.39
CA PHE A 158 0.73 -8.80 -28.24
C PHE A 158 1.47 -9.65 -27.21
N ILE A 159 0.97 -10.84 -26.88
CA ILE A 159 1.62 -11.79 -25.96
C ILE A 159 3.00 -12.22 -26.50
N GLN A 160 3.11 -12.54 -27.79
CA GLN A 160 4.37 -12.92 -28.44
C GLN A 160 5.40 -11.79 -28.42
N GLU A 161 4.98 -10.56 -28.76
CA GLU A 161 5.86 -9.39 -28.80
C GLU A 161 6.31 -8.92 -27.41
N HIS A 162 5.57 -9.28 -26.35
CA HIS A 162 5.80 -8.76 -24.98
C HIS A 162 6.08 -9.86 -23.95
N GLY A 163 6.46 -11.06 -24.38
CA GLY A 163 7.07 -12.08 -23.52
C GLY A 163 6.11 -12.93 -22.67
N GLY A 164 4.90 -13.21 -23.16
CA GLY A 164 3.99 -14.16 -22.49
C GLY A 164 3.08 -13.56 -21.42
N GLU A 165 3.20 -12.26 -21.13
CA GLU A 165 2.37 -11.61 -20.11
C GLU A 165 0.99 -11.21 -20.67
N THR A 166 -0.03 -12.00 -20.37
CA THR A 166 -1.41 -11.59 -20.63
C THR A 166 -1.76 -10.36 -19.76
N PRO A 167 -2.41 -9.31 -20.30
CA PRO A 167 -2.93 -8.17 -19.53
C PRO A 167 -3.92 -8.54 -18.41
N GLU A 168 -4.38 -9.79 -18.37
CA GLU A 168 -5.32 -10.29 -17.37
C GLU A 168 -4.58 -10.87 -16.17
N GLY A 169 -4.78 -10.28 -14.99
CA GLY A 169 -4.07 -10.74 -13.80
C GLY A 169 -4.54 -12.10 -13.30
N SER A 170 -3.62 -12.79 -12.65
CA SER A 170 -3.78 -14.16 -12.14
C SER A 170 -5.02 -14.36 -11.27
N GLY A 171 -5.44 -13.37 -10.48
CA GLY A 171 -6.66 -13.45 -9.66
C GLY A 171 -7.95 -13.44 -10.48
N THR A 172 -8.05 -12.57 -11.49
CA THR A 172 -9.21 -12.53 -12.39
C THR A 172 -9.28 -13.81 -13.22
N ARG A 173 -8.13 -14.28 -13.74
CA ARG A 173 -8.02 -15.55 -14.45
C ARG A 173 -8.41 -16.72 -13.57
N ARG A 174 -7.94 -16.79 -12.32
CA ARG A 174 -8.29 -17.86 -11.37
C ARG A 174 -9.79 -17.91 -11.08
N ASN A 175 -10.42 -16.77 -10.82
CA ASN A 175 -11.86 -16.73 -10.55
C ASN A 175 -12.69 -17.11 -11.78
N ARG A 176 -12.23 -16.73 -12.98
CA ARG A 176 -12.86 -17.17 -14.24
C ARG A 176 -12.68 -18.68 -14.46
N LEU A 177 -11.49 -19.23 -14.24
CA LEU A 177 -11.24 -20.67 -14.32
C LEU A 177 -12.07 -21.45 -13.29
N ALA A 178 -12.19 -20.93 -12.06
CA ALA A 178 -13.07 -21.53 -11.06
C ALA A 178 -14.52 -21.53 -11.54
N THR A 179 -15.03 -20.39 -12.04
CA THR A 179 -16.39 -20.32 -12.61
C THR A 179 -16.59 -21.23 -13.81
N LEU A 180 -15.60 -21.30 -14.70
CA LEU A 180 -15.61 -22.19 -15.85
C LEU A 180 -15.75 -23.64 -15.40
N ASN A 181 -14.90 -24.08 -14.47
CA ASN A 181 -14.91 -25.45 -13.95
C ASN A 181 -16.21 -25.75 -13.17
N ASP A 182 -16.64 -24.85 -12.29
CA ASP A 182 -17.87 -24.98 -11.50
C ASP A 182 -19.09 -25.15 -12.42
N PHE A 183 -19.20 -24.29 -13.45
CA PHE A 183 -20.30 -24.34 -14.41
C PHE A 183 -20.24 -25.56 -15.32
N THR A 184 -19.03 -25.95 -15.76
CA THR A 184 -18.82 -27.16 -16.57
C THR A 184 -19.26 -28.40 -15.80
N ALA A 185 -18.84 -28.52 -14.53
CA ALA A 185 -19.23 -29.64 -13.67
C ALA A 185 -20.74 -29.67 -13.42
N PHE A 186 -21.35 -28.52 -13.11
CA PHE A 186 -22.80 -28.42 -12.95
C PHE A 186 -23.56 -28.88 -14.20
N THR A 187 -23.19 -28.35 -15.36
CA THR A 187 -23.88 -28.60 -16.62
C THR A 187 -23.68 -30.03 -17.12
N PHE A 188 -22.47 -30.58 -16.94
CA PHE A 188 -22.17 -31.98 -17.28
C PHE A 188 -23.03 -32.95 -16.48
N THR A 189 -23.10 -32.75 -15.15
CA THR A 189 -23.96 -33.56 -14.28
C THR A 189 -25.42 -33.44 -14.69
N TRP A 190 -25.92 -32.21 -14.87
CA TRP A 190 -27.30 -31.97 -15.29
C TRP A 190 -27.62 -32.65 -16.63
N ALA A 191 -26.74 -32.53 -17.63
CA ALA A 191 -26.95 -33.11 -18.96
C ALA A 191 -27.05 -34.64 -18.90
N ASN A 192 -26.20 -35.29 -18.09
CA ASN A 192 -26.20 -36.73 -17.93
C ASN A 192 -27.44 -37.24 -17.16
N GLU A 193 -27.88 -36.53 -16.13
CA GLU A 193 -29.14 -36.82 -15.44
C GLU A 193 -30.37 -36.71 -16.36
N HIS A 194 -30.27 -35.88 -17.41
CA HIS A 194 -31.31 -35.68 -18.42
C HIS A 194 -31.06 -36.47 -19.73
N GLY A 195 -30.22 -37.52 -19.68
CA GLY A 195 -30.08 -38.50 -20.75
C GLY A 195 -29.23 -38.07 -21.95
N ARG A 196 -28.43 -37.00 -21.84
CA ARG A 196 -27.51 -36.56 -22.90
C ARG A 196 -26.26 -37.42 -23.03
N ASN A 197 -25.89 -38.19 -22.00
CA ASN A 197 -24.76 -39.13 -21.98
C ASN A 197 -23.43 -38.56 -22.51
N LEU A 198 -23.07 -37.36 -22.06
CA LEU A 198 -21.78 -36.73 -22.36
C LEU A 198 -20.64 -37.55 -21.73
N THR A 199 -19.58 -37.78 -22.50
CA THR A 199 -18.41 -38.55 -22.06
C THR A 199 -17.28 -37.67 -21.53
N ASP A 200 -17.12 -36.45 -22.06
CA ASP A 200 -16.14 -35.47 -21.58
C ASP A 200 -16.87 -34.24 -20.99
N PRO A 201 -16.53 -33.77 -19.78
CA PRO A 201 -17.03 -32.50 -19.25
C PRO A 201 -16.89 -31.32 -20.22
N MET A 202 -15.86 -31.29 -21.05
CA MET A 202 -15.65 -30.22 -22.01
C MET A 202 -16.66 -30.23 -23.17
N ASP A 203 -17.32 -31.36 -23.43
CA ASP A 203 -18.35 -31.47 -24.48
C ASP A 203 -19.55 -30.55 -24.21
N VAL A 204 -19.76 -30.14 -22.96
CA VAL A 204 -20.76 -29.13 -22.56
C VAL A 204 -20.65 -27.88 -23.42
N TRP A 205 -19.43 -27.45 -23.74
CA TRP A 205 -19.19 -26.21 -24.47
C TRP A 205 -19.47 -26.33 -25.97
N ASN A 206 -19.73 -27.53 -26.49
CA ASN A 206 -20.04 -27.78 -27.90
C ASN A 206 -21.56 -27.82 -28.18
N ASP A 207 -22.41 -27.66 -27.15
CA ASP A 207 -23.88 -27.61 -27.28
C ASP A 207 -24.42 -26.23 -26.83
N PRO A 208 -24.60 -25.28 -27.76
CA PRO A 208 -25.19 -23.97 -27.49
C PRO A 208 -26.54 -24.02 -26.74
N ALA A 209 -27.41 -24.97 -27.10
CA ALA A 209 -28.74 -25.07 -26.50
C ALA A 209 -28.66 -25.55 -25.04
N LEU A 210 -27.71 -26.44 -24.75
CA LEU A 210 -27.40 -26.85 -23.38
C LEU A 210 -26.90 -25.66 -22.55
N ILE A 211 -26.00 -24.83 -23.09
CA ILE A 211 -25.48 -23.64 -22.41
C ILE A 211 -26.61 -22.65 -22.09
N GLU A 212 -27.49 -22.36 -23.04
CA GLU A 212 -28.64 -21.47 -22.84
C GLU A 212 -29.59 -21.98 -21.75
N THR A 213 -29.79 -23.30 -21.69
CA THR A 213 -30.65 -23.94 -20.69
C THR A 213 -30.02 -23.91 -19.30
N CYS A 214 -28.74 -24.28 -19.20
CA CYS A 214 -28.09 -24.49 -17.90
C CYS A 214 -27.52 -23.22 -17.28
N ALA A 215 -27.16 -22.19 -18.06
CA ALA A 215 -26.57 -20.96 -17.52
C ALA A 215 -27.50 -20.23 -16.51
N PRO A 216 -28.81 -20.06 -16.77
CA PRO A 216 -29.75 -19.54 -15.79
C PRO A 216 -29.84 -20.44 -14.54
N MET A 217 -30.00 -21.75 -14.74
CA MET A 217 -30.12 -22.72 -13.64
C MET A 217 -28.89 -22.74 -12.73
N TYR A 218 -27.71 -22.60 -13.31
CA TYR A 218 -26.46 -22.53 -12.55
C TYR A 218 -26.41 -21.33 -11.62
N LEU A 219 -26.91 -20.15 -12.03
CA LEU A 219 -26.92 -18.98 -11.17
C LEU A 219 -27.90 -19.13 -10.00
N VAL A 220 -29.04 -19.79 -10.22
CA VAL A 220 -29.98 -20.18 -9.15
C VAL A 220 -29.29 -21.14 -8.18
N TYR A 221 -28.74 -22.24 -8.71
CA TYR A 221 -28.00 -23.23 -7.94
C TYR A 221 -26.88 -22.59 -7.12
N TYR A 222 -26.11 -21.67 -7.72
CA TYR A 222 -25.01 -20.97 -7.05
C TYR A 222 -25.49 -20.19 -5.83
N VAL A 223 -26.60 -19.46 -5.93
CA VAL A 223 -27.14 -18.68 -4.80
C VAL A 223 -27.66 -19.58 -3.68
N GLU A 224 -28.34 -20.67 -4.03
CA GLU A 224 -28.95 -21.60 -3.07
C GLU A 224 -27.91 -22.44 -2.33
N ASN A 225 -26.84 -22.83 -3.03
CA ASN A 225 -25.89 -23.83 -2.52
C ASN A 225 -24.55 -23.25 -2.09
N THR A 226 -24.19 -22.03 -2.52
CA THR A 226 -22.94 -21.40 -2.08
C THR A 226 -23.15 -20.67 -0.77
N LYS A 227 -22.32 -20.98 0.22
CA LYS A 227 -22.26 -20.20 1.46
C LYS A 227 -21.23 -19.08 1.34
N GLY A 228 -21.66 -17.87 1.68
CA GLY A 228 -20.84 -16.70 1.90
C GLY A 228 -20.09 -16.75 3.22
N LYS A 229 -19.58 -15.59 3.66
CA LYS A 229 -18.89 -15.47 4.94
C LYS A 229 -19.88 -15.79 6.07
N ASP A 230 -19.42 -16.53 7.08
CA ASP A 230 -20.19 -16.89 8.28
C ASP A 230 -21.43 -17.77 8.01
N GLY A 231 -21.47 -18.45 6.85
CA GLY A 231 -22.57 -19.35 6.47
C GLY A 231 -23.78 -18.66 5.81
N GLU A 232 -23.75 -17.32 5.72
CA GLU A 232 -24.79 -16.52 5.06
C GLU A 232 -24.85 -16.75 3.55
N PRO A 233 -25.94 -16.38 2.86
CA PRO A 233 -25.97 -16.36 1.39
C PRO A 233 -24.85 -15.49 0.78
N PRO A 234 -24.46 -15.72 -0.48
CA PRO A 234 -23.45 -14.90 -1.12
C PRO A 234 -23.95 -13.47 -1.28
N LYS A 235 -23.06 -12.48 -1.11
CA LYS A 235 -23.43 -11.07 -1.33
C LYS A 235 -23.85 -10.80 -2.77
N ALA A 236 -24.71 -9.81 -2.98
CA ALA A 236 -25.16 -9.39 -4.30
C ALA A 236 -23.99 -9.08 -5.25
N PHE A 237 -22.94 -8.42 -4.75
CA PHE A 237 -21.75 -8.11 -5.56
C PHE A 237 -20.97 -9.37 -5.98
N THR A 238 -20.97 -10.42 -5.16
CA THR A 238 -20.36 -11.71 -5.49
C THR A 238 -21.14 -12.39 -6.60
N LEU A 239 -22.47 -12.40 -6.54
CA LEU A 239 -23.31 -12.94 -7.60
C LEU A 239 -23.12 -12.18 -8.92
N ILE A 240 -23.08 -10.85 -8.89
CA ILE A 240 -22.81 -10.02 -10.08
C ILE A 240 -21.45 -10.37 -10.69
N ALA A 241 -20.41 -10.52 -9.87
CA ALA A 241 -19.09 -10.92 -10.34
C ALA A 241 -19.10 -12.33 -10.95
N ARG A 242 -19.87 -13.27 -10.36
CA ARG A 242 -20.04 -14.63 -10.88
C ARG A 242 -20.75 -14.63 -12.23
N HIS A 243 -21.82 -13.85 -12.39
CA HIS A 243 -22.49 -13.63 -13.66
C HIS A 243 -21.52 -13.10 -14.74
N GLN A 244 -20.74 -12.07 -14.42
CA GLN A 244 -19.75 -11.53 -15.38
C GLN A 244 -18.70 -12.56 -15.80
N GLN A 245 -18.28 -13.43 -14.87
CA GLN A 245 -17.32 -14.50 -15.16
C GLN A 245 -17.95 -15.59 -16.03
N LEU A 246 -19.20 -15.98 -15.75
CA LEU A 246 -19.95 -16.94 -16.56
C LEU A 246 -20.16 -16.43 -17.99
N THR A 247 -20.63 -15.19 -18.14
CA THR A 247 -20.80 -14.54 -19.46
C THR A 247 -19.49 -14.53 -20.25
N HIS A 248 -18.37 -14.28 -19.59
CA HIS A 248 -17.06 -14.35 -20.25
C HIS A 248 -16.71 -15.78 -20.70
N SER A 249 -16.98 -16.78 -19.86
CA SER A 249 -16.77 -18.19 -20.23
C SER A 249 -17.62 -18.60 -21.42
N ILE A 250 -18.91 -18.25 -21.44
CA ILE A 250 -19.81 -18.49 -22.60
C ILE A 250 -19.26 -17.84 -23.85
N LEU A 251 -18.88 -16.56 -23.77
CA LEU A 251 -18.32 -15.83 -24.90
C LEU A 251 -17.08 -16.50 -25.50
N LYS A 252 -16.21 -17.06 -24.65
CA LYS A 252 -14.91 -17.60 -25.07
C LYS A 252 -14.90 -19.08 -25.42
N CYS A 253 -15.72 -19.88 -24.75
CA CYS A 253 -15.63 -21.34 -24.80
C CYS A 253 -16.73 -21.98 -25.64
N THR A 254 -17.87 -21.34 -25.88
CA THR A 254 -19.00 -22.00 -26.57
C THR A 254 -18.78 -22.13 -28.07
N LEU A 255 -18.82 -23.36 -28.57
CA LEU A 255 -18.67 -23.76 -29.96
C LEU A 255 -19.99 -24.33 -30.52
N ASP A 256 -20.20 -24.21 -31.83
CA ASP A 256 -21.27 -24.95 -32.52
C ASP A 256 -20.79 -26.32 -33.02
N SER A 257 -21.68 -27.08 -33.65
CA SER A 257 -21.37 -28.41 -34.20
C SER A 257 -20.32 -28.39 -35.31
N ALA A 258 -20.06 -27.24 -35.92
CA ALA A 258 -19.00 -27.04 -36.91
C ALA A 258 -17.69 -26.55 -36.26
N GLY A 259 -17.64 -26.42 -34.93
CA GLY A 259 -16.47 -25.95 -34.17
C GLY A 259 -16.29 -24.43 -34.18
N ASN A 260 -17.26 -23.66 -34.67
CA ASN A 260 -17.17 -22.20 -34.69
C ASN A 260 -17.54 -21.62 -33.32
N ARG A 261 -16.85 -20.55 -32.91
CA ARG A 261 -17.21 -19.81 -31.69
C ARG A 261 -18.55 -19.10 -31.87
N VAL A 262 -19.52 -19.43 -31.04
CA VAL A 262 -20.88 -18.87 -31.11
C VAL A 262 -21.35 -18.23 -29.81
N GLY A 263 -20.47 -18.11 -28.81
CA GLY A 263 -20.79 -17.48 -27.53
C GLY A 263 -21.35 -16.06 -27.63
N LEU A 264 -20.82 -15.22 -28.53
CA LEU A 264 -21.35 -13.87 -28.75
C LEU A 264 -22.77 -13.91 -29.32
N ARG A 265 -23.03 -14.81 -30.27
CA ARG A 265 -24.34 -15.02 -30.88
C ARG A 265 -25.38 -15.36 -29.81
N ILE A 266 -25.06 -16.34 -28.98
CA ILE A 266 -25.93 -16.77 -27.87
C ILE A 266 -26.20 -15.62 -26.90
N LEU A 267 -25.16 -14.90 -26.49
CA LEU A 267 -25.29 -13.81 -25.51
C LEU A 267 -26.10 -12.61 -26.03
N ALA A 268 -25.94 -12.26 -27.31
CA ALA A 268 -26.53 -11.06 -27.90
C ALA A 268 -27.82 -11.33 -28.70
N GLN A 269 -27.80 -12.29 -29.63
CA GLN A 269 -28.94 -12.57 -30.52
C GLN A 269 -30.04 -13.39 -29.83
N ASN A 270 -29.66 -14.32 -28.95
CA ASN A 270 -30.63 -15.13 -28.20
C ASN A 270 -30.98 -14.51 -26.83
N ASP A 271 -30.59 -13.25 -26.62
CA ASP A 271 -30.86 -12.45 -25.42
C ASP A 271 -30.41 -13.10 -24.09
N LEU A 272 -29.49 -14.08 -24.15
CA LEU A 272 -29.05 -14.80 -22.94
C LEU A 272 -28.41 -13.86 -21.93
N TYR A 273 -27.65 -12.85 -22.38
CA TYR A 273 -27.06 -11.86 -21.47
C TYR A 273 -28.14 -11.11 -20.67
N GLN A 274 -29.20 -10.66 -21.33
CA GLN A 274 -30.27 -9.92 -20.67
C GLN A 274 -31.08 -10.84 -19.76
N THR A 275 -31.35 -12.08 -20.18
CA THR A 275 -31.95 -13.12 -19.34
C THR A 275 -31.14 -13.33 -18.05
N LEU A 276 -29.83 -13.56 -18.15
CA LEU A 276 -28.96 -13.74 -17.00
C LEU A 276 -28.90 -12.49 -16.12
N HIS A 277 -28.85 -11.30 -16.73
CA HIS A 277 -28.85 -10.04 -16.00
C HIS A 277 -30.14 -9.84 -15.19
N ASN A 278 -31.29 -10.04 -15.83
CA ASN A 278 -32.61 -9.94 -15.19
C ASN A 278 -32.75 -10.97 -14.07
N LEU A 279 -32.29 -12.20 -14.29
CA LEU A 279 -32.27 -13.26 -13.29
C LEU A 279 -31.40 -12.87 -12.08
N VAL A 280 -30.19 -12.34 -12.28
CA VAL A 280 -29.34 -11.86 -11.17
C VAL A 280 -30.05 -10.80 -10.35
N VAL A 281 -30.75 -9.85 -10.99
CA VAL A 281 -31.53 -8.83 -10.29
C VAL A 281 -32.68 -9.46 -9.50
N ALA A 282 -33.37 -10.44 -10.07
CA ALA A 282 -34.44 -11.19 -9.40
C ALA A 282 -33.90 -11.96 -8.18
N LEU A 283 -32.83 -12.74 -8.34
CA LEU A 283 -32.18 -13.51 -7.27
C LEU A 283 -31.71 -12.61 -6.12
N ILE A 284 -31.15 -11.43 -6.43
CA ILE A 284 -30.76 -10.44 -5.40
C ILE A 284 -31.98 -9.97 -4.59
N ARG A 285 -33.15 -9.82 -5.22
CA ARG A 285 -34.38 -9.39 -4.54
C ARG A 285 -35.02 -10.53 -3.75
N GLU A 286 -35.15 -11.70 -4.37
CA GLU A 286 -35.81 -12.88 -3.82
C GLU A 286 -35.08 -13.42 -2.59
N HIS A 287 -33.76 -13.66 -2.71
CA HIS A 287 -32.94 -14.14 -1.60
C HIS A 287 -32.48 -13.02 -0.66
N LYS A 288 -32.96 -11.79 -0.86
CA LYS A 288 -32.61 -10.59 -0.06
C LYS A 288 -31.09 -10.43 0.12
N LEU A 289 -30.32 -10.71 -0.92
CA LEU A 289 -28.86 -10.72 -0.84
C LEU A 289 -28.32 -9.34 -0.43
N ASP A 290 -27.37 -9.34 0.51
CA ASP A 290 -26.76 -8.11 0.99
C ASP A 290 -26.08 -7.34 -0.15
N ARG A 291 -26.57 -6.13 -0.40
CA ARG A 291 -26.08 -5.19 -1.43
C ARG A 291 -24.95 -4.31 -0.92
N HIS A 292 -24.74 -4.29 0.38
CA HIS A 292 -23.74 -3.46 1.01
C HIS A 292 -22.37 -4.15 1.00
N ARG A 293 -21.35 -3.35 0.66
CA ARG A 293 -19.97 -3.80 0.79
C ARG A 293 -19.65 -3.97 2.26
N ASN A 294 -18.85 -4.99 2.57
CA ASN A 294 -18.30 -5.13 3.92
C ASN A 294 -17.61 -3.83 4.33
N LYS A 295 -17.85 -3.41 5.57
CA LYS A 295 -17.15 -2.28 6.17
C LYS A 295 -15.65 -2.58 6.11
N LYS A 296 -14.90 -1.69 5.51
CA LYS A 296 -13.45 -1.82 5.44
C LYS A 296 -12.86 -1.48 6.80
N LEU A 297 -11.95 -2.32 7.27
CA LEU A 297 -11.20 -2.06 8.48
C LEU A 297 -9.91 -1.31 8.17
N PHE A 298 -9.53 -0.43 9.09
CA PHE A 298 -8.37 0.44 8.99
C PHE A 298 -7.66 0.39 10.33
N TYR A 299 -6.71 -0.53 10.45
CA TYR A 299 -5.98 -0.72 11.70
C TYR A 299 -4.88 0.32 11.82
N GLN A 300 -4.90 1.06 12.91
CA GLN A 300 -3.94 2.10 13.23
C GLN A 300 -3.10 1.64 14.42
N THR A 301 -2.42 2.59 15.08
CA THR A 301 -1.47 2.33 16.16
C THR A 301 -2.06 1.46 17.28
N THR A 302 -3.30 1.71 17.70
CA THR A 302 -3.94 0.97 18.81
C THR A 302 -4.18 -0.49 18.45
N GLU A 303 -4.76 -0.78 17.27
CA GLU A 303 -4.99 -2.15 16.83
C GLU A 303 -3.67 -2.89 16.60
N VAL A 304 -2.69 -2.22 16.00
CA VAL A 304 -1.35 -2.80 15.80
C VAL A 304 -0.66 -3.11 17.13
N LEU A 305 -0.78 -2.24 18.15
CA LEU A 305 -0.25 -2.52 19.49
C LEU A 305 -0.85 -3.79 20.10
N MET A 306 -2.17 -3.95 19.99
CA MET A 306 -2.87 -5.13 20.51
C MET A 306 -2.39 -6.40 19.81
N ILE A 307 -2.24 -6.37 18.49
CA ILE A 307 -1.70 -7.47 17.69
C ILE A 307 -0.27 -7.81 18.12
N LEU A 308 0.61 -6.81 18.24
CA LEU A 308 2.02 -7.05 18.59
C LEU A 308 2.16 -7.61 20.02
N ARG A 309 1.35 -7.15 20.97
CA ARG A 309 1.30 -7.71 22.33
C ARG A 309 0.85 -9.16 22.35
N GLU A 310 -0.21 -9.49 21.60
CA GLU A 310 -0.68 -10.88 21.44
C GLU A 310 0.41 -11.76 20.82
N LEU A 311 1.13 -11.27 19.80
CA LEU A 311 2.24 -11.99 19.19
C LEU A 311 3.39 -12.24 20.16
N LEU A 312 3.76 -11.25 20.97
CA LEU A 312 4.76 -11.40 22.03
C LEU A 312 4.31 -12.43 23.08
N GLY A 313 3.06 -12.38 23.54
CA GLY A 313 2.52 -13.38 24.46
C GLY A 313 2.55 -14.80 23.89
N ARG A 314 2.21 -14.98 22.60
CA ARG A 314 2.35 -16.29 21.91
C ARG A 314 3.79 -16.77 21.79
N SER A 315 4.73 -15.83 21.65
CA SER A 315 6.17 -16.12 21.61
C SER A 315 6.68 -16.62 22.95
N GLU A 316 6.19 -16.07 24.06
CA GLU A 316 6.52 -16.47 25.42
C GLU A 316 5.92 -17.84 25.78
N ASN A 317 4.68 -18.09 25.36
CA ASN A 317 3.96 -19.34 25.65
C ASN A 317 4.37 -20.54 24.78
N GLY A 318 5.40 -20.41 23.95
CA GLY A 318 5.99 -21.53 23.20
C GLY A 318 5.19 -22.03 21.99
N VAL A 319 4.12 -21.34 21.56
CA VAL A 319 3.30 -21.76 20.41
C VAL A 319 4.12 -21.74 19.10
N SER A 320 4.84 -20.64 18.85
CA SER A 320 5.94 -20.55 17.87
C SER A 320 6.62 -19.19 17.97
N ARG A 321 7.75 -19.08 18.67
CA ARG A 321 8.52 -17.82 18.78
C ARG A 321 8.84 -17.22 17.41
N PHE A 322 9.37 -18.04 16.49
CA PHE A 322 9.68 -17.58 15.14
C PHE A 322 8.43 -17.16 14.37
N GLY A 323 7.33 -17.92 14.45
CA GLY A 323 6.08 -17.56 13.79
C GLY A 323 5.54 -16.20 14.26
N SER A 324 5.63 -15.92 15.56
CA SER A 324 5.30 -14.62 16.13
C SER A 324 6.19 -13.50 15.62
N LEU A 325 7.52 -13.69 15.62
CA LEU A 325 8.49 -12.70 15.13
C LEU A 325 8.30 -12.39 13.64
N GLN A 326 8.04 -13.44 12.84
CA GLN A 326 7.74 -13.32 11.43
C GLN A 326 6.45 -12.52 11.19
N LEU A 327 5.36 -12.86 11.89
CA LEU A 327 4.11 -12.15 11.70
C LEU A 327 4.17 -10.70 12.23
N GLY A 328 4.93 -10.45 13.29
CA GLY A 328 5.17 -9.09 13.79
C GLY A 328 5.95 -8.25 12.78
N SER A 329 7.00 -8.81 12.17
CA SER A 329 7.73 -8.16 11.07
C SER A 329 6.79 -7.82 9.91
N ILE A 330 6.01 -8.80 9.42
CA ILE A 330 5.01 -8.61 8.36
C ILE A 330 3.98 -7.53 8.73
N THR A 331 3.52 -7.51 9.98
CA THR A 331 2.55 -6.55 10.50
C THR A 331 3.10 -5.13 10.43
N LEU A 332 4.33 -4.92 10.91
CA LEU A 332 4.98 -3.61 10.88
C LEU A 332 5.31 -3.16 9.45
N GLN A 333 5.72 -4.07 8.57
CA GLN A 333 5.93 -3.78 7.15
C GLN A 333 4.62 -3.38 6.44
N GLY A 334 3.51 -4.04 6.77
CA GLY A 334 2.18 -3.65 6.29
C GLY A 334 1.71 -2.30 6.85
N PHE A 335 2.09 -1.98 8.09
CA PHE A 335 1.70 -0.76 8.80
C PHE A 335 2.51 0.48 8.38
N PHE A 336 3.84 0.39 8.30
CA PHE A 336 4.69 1.54 7.93
C PHE A 336 4.85 1.70 6.42
N HIS A 337 5.10 0.62 5.69
CA HIS A 337 5.37 0.71 4.24
C HIS A 337 4.11 0.48 3.39
N ALA A 338 2.96 0.35 4.05
CA ALA A 338 1.70 0.05 3.40
C ALA A 338 1.79 -1.18 2.49
N LEU A 339 2.67 -2.15 2.76
CA LEU A 339 2.92 -3.26 1.84
C LEU A 339 1.70 -4.17 1.69
N ARG A 340 1.46 -4.66 0.46
CA ARG A 340 0.45 -5.70 0.23
C ARG A 340 0.98 -7.04 0.74
N PRO A 341 0.11 -7.94 1.22
CA PRO A 341 0.50 -9.33 1.46
C PRO A 341 1.14 -9.97 0.23
N SER A 342 0.68 -9.63 -0.98
CA SER A 342 1.25 -10.12 -2.24
C SER A 342 2.61 -9.54 -2.62
N SER A 343 3.09 -8.50 -1.91
CA SER A 343 4.47 -8.00 -2.04
C SER A 343 5.41 -8.69 -1.04
N MET A 344 4.86 -9.20 0.07
CA MET A 344 5.61 -9.90 1.11
C MET A 344 5.61 -11.43 0.91
N GLY A 345 4.63 -11.98 0.21
CA GLY A 345 4.54 -13.40 -0.10
C GLY A 345 3.99 -13.65 -1.50
N PRO A 346 4.30 -14.79 -2.13
CA PRO A 346 3.78 -15.12 -3.44
C PRO A 346 2.28 -15.38 -3.37
N TYR A 347 1.54 -14.94 -4.40
CA TYR A 347 0.09 -15.15 -4.48
C TYR A 347 -0.30 -16.45 -5.19
N SER A 348 0.60 -16.99 -6.02
CA SER A 348 0.39 -18.21 -6.81
C SER A 348 1.66 -19.06 -6.86
N ILE A 349 1.52 -20.33 -7.22
CA ILE A 349 2.65 -21.25 -7.44
C ILE A 349 3.56 -20.75 -8.56
N GLU A 350 3.00 -20.11 -9.58
CA GLU A 350 3.81 -19.47 -10.62
C GLU A 350 4.76 -18.41 -10.03
N TYR A 351 4.30 -17.65 -9.03
CA TYR A 351 5.15 -16.64 -8.39
C TYR A 351 6.23 -17.27 -7.53
N VAL A 352 5.95 -18.43 -6.94
CA VAL A 352 6.97 -19.24 -6.26
C VAL A 352 8.03 -19.68 -7.28
N ARG A 353 7.61 -20.20 -8.44
CA ARG A 353 8.50 -20.63 -9.53
C ARG A 353 9.37 -19.50 -10.06
N LEU A 354 8.80 -18.31 -10.20
CA LEU A 354 9.50 -17.10 -10.67
C LEU A 354 10.33 -16.40 -9.58
N GLY A 355 10.37 -16.90 -8.34
CA GLY A 355 11.09 -16.24 -7.25
C GLY A 355 10.52 -14.88 -6.86
N GLN A 356 9.24 -14.63 -7.13
CA GLN A 356 8.57 -13.33 -6.94
C GLN A 356 8.08 -13.12 -5.50
N TYR A 357 9.01 -13.21 -4.56
CA TYR A 357 8.82 -13.01 -3.12
C TYR A 357 10.15 -12.60 -2.47
N PRO A 358 10.14 -11.93 -1.30
CA PRO A 358 11.36 -11.50 -0.65
C PRO A 358 12.19 -12.69 -0.15
N LYS A 359 13.51 -12.62 -0.34
CA LYS A 359 14.51 -13.56 0.17
C LYS A 359 15.27 -12.97 1.35
N CYS A 360 15.97 -13.79 2.13
CA CYS A 360 16.80 -13.27 3.22
C CYS A 360 17.88 -12.32 2.70
N GLY A 361 18.46 -12.61 1.53
CA GLY A 361 19.48 -11.75 0.90
C GLY A 361 18.95 -10.40 0.39
N ASP A 362 17.63 -10.17 0.44
CA ASP A 362 17.04 -8.87 0.11
C ASP A 362 16.98 -7.93 1.33
N VAL A 363 17.52 -8.36 2.47
CA VAL A 363 17.62 -7.55 3.70
C VAL A 363 19.10 -7.25 3.98
N ARG A 364 19.41 -5.96 4.17
CA ARG A 364 20.73 -5.47 4.59
C ARG A 364 20.60 -4.81 5.95
N ILE A 365 21.55 -5.08 6.85
CA ILE A 365 21.51 -4.63 8.25
C ILE A 365 22.78 -3.83 8.54
N TYR A 366 22.63 -2.55 8.85
CA TYR A 366 23.72 -1.66 9.20
C TYR A 366 23.62 -1.29 10.67
N PRO A 367 24.54 -1.74 11.53
CA PRO A 367 24.52 -1.37 12.94
C PRO A 367 24.96 0.10 13.10
N LEU A 368 24.20 0.87 13.86
CA LEU A 368 24.46 2.30 14.09
C LEU A 368 25.12 2.57 15.46
N GLY A 369 25.30 1.54 16.28
CA GLY A 369 25.73 1.65 17.67
C GLY A 369 24.56 1.68 18.66
N ASP A 370 24.84 1.47 19.94
CA ASP A 370 23.87 1.54 21.05
C ASP A 370 22.61 0.68 20.85
N GLY A 371 22.75 -0.49 20.22
CA GLY A 371 21.63 -1.38 19.94
C GLY A 371 20.72 -0.93 18.78
N ARG A 372 21.10 0.12 18.04
CA ARG A 372 20.35 0.65 16.90
C ARG A 372 20.83 0.07 15.58
N LEU A 373 19.90 -0.02 14.66
CA LEU A 373 20.06 -0.60 13.33
C LEU A 373 19.44 0.32 12.28
N GLU A 374 20.04 0.37 11.11
CA GLU A 374 19.36 0.67 9.87
C GLU A 374 19.15 -0.64 9.11
N ILE A 375 17.92 -0.89 8.66
CA ILE A 375 17.60 -2.03 7.81
C ILE A 375 17.11 -1.52 6.47
N VAL A 376 17.78 -1.96 5.40
CA VAL A 376 17.33 -1.75 4.03
C VAL A 376 16.69 -3.03 3.53
N PHE A 377 15.41 -2.94 3.14
CA PHE A 377 14.60 -4.04 2.66
C PHE A 377 14.24 -3.85 1.18
N ASP A 378 14.83 -4.67 0.30
CA ASP A 378 14.53 -4.70 -1.13
C ASP A 378 13.30 -5.56 -1.41
N VAL A 379 12.25 -4.93 -1.96
CA VAL A 379 11.01 -5.59 -2.35
C VAL A 379 10.93 -5.64 -3.87
N ARG A 380 11.46 -6.71 -4.44
CA ARG A 380 11.55 -6.92 -5.91
C ARG A 380 10.22 -7.07 -6.63
N ASN A 381 9.17 -7.44 -5.90
CA ASN A 381 7.81 -7.58 -6.41
C ASN A 381 6.85 -6.65 -5.67
N TRP A 382 7.17 -5.35 -5.63
CA TRP A 382 6.32 -4.36 -4.98
C TRP A 382 5.08 -4.06 -5.81
N LYS A 383 3.93 -4.52 -5.32
CA LYS A 383 2.67 -4.44 -6.06
C LYS A 383 1.78 -3.27 -5.65
N GLY A 384 1.30 -2.55 -6.67
CA GLY A 384 0.16 -1.64 -6.57
C GLY A 384 -1.18 -2.34 -6.74
N TYR A 385 -1.29 -3.24 -7.72
CA TYR A 385 -2.53 -3.94 -8.08
C TYR A 385 -2.25 -5.41 -8.42
N ASN A 386 -3.29 -6.27 -8.36
CA ASN A 386 -3.13 -7.73 -8.51
C ASN A 386 -2.57 -8.19 -9.87
N ILE A 387 -2.57 -7.30 -10.87
CA ILE A 387 -2.27 -7.62 -12.27
C ILE A 387 -0.89 -7.08 -12.69
N ALA A 388 -0.26 -6.23 -11.87
CA ALA A 388 1.06 -5.68 -12.19
C ALA A 388 2.15 -6.72 -11.94
N VAL A 389 3.12 -6.80 -12.86
CA VAL A 389 4.51 -7.11 -12.48
C VAL A 389 4.90 -6.06 -11.44
N GLY A 390 5.33 -6.51 -10.27
CA GLY A 390 5.76 -5.57 -9.24
C GLY A 390 6.99 -4.78 -9.70
N HIS A 391 7.13 -3.56 -9.21
CA HIS A 391 8.39 -2.84 -9.34
C HIS A 391 9.35 -3.29 -8.23
N SER A 392 10.66 -3.18 -8.43
CA SER A 392 11.59 -3.23 -7.31
C SER A 392 11.54 -1.91 -6.57
N THR A 393 11.57 -1.95 -5.25
CA THR A 393 11.78 -0.74 -4.44
C THR A 393 12.51 -1.13 -3.17
N GLU A 394 13.33 -0.22 -2.67
CA GLU A 394 13.99 -0.39 -1.38
C GLU A 394 13.29 0.46 -0.33
N PHE A 395 13.11 -0.11 0.86
CA PHE A 395 12.66 0.60 2.05
C PHE A 395 13.80 0.64 3.06
N SER A 396 14.32 1.84 3.36
CA SER A 396 15.24 2.04 4.48
C SER A 396 14.45 2.38 5.74
N MET A 397 14.77 1.70 6.84
CA MET A 397 14.18 1.88 8.16
C MET A 397 15.30 2.06 9.17
N VAL A 398 15.17 3.04 10.04
CA VAL A 398 16.11 3.27 11.15
C VAL A 398 15.41 2.96 12.46
N SER A 399 16.12 2.34 13.42
CA SER A 399 15.59 2.06 14.76
C SER A 399 15.09 3.32 15.43
N LEU A 400 14.03 3.15 16.22
CA LEU A 400 13.41 4.23 16.97
C LEU A 400 14.33 4.69 18.09
N ASP A 401 14.40 6.00 18.32
CA ASP A 401 15.19 6.57 19.41
C ASP A 401 14.55 6.37 20.80
N ASP A 402 13.23 6.18 20.84
CA ASP A 402 12.46 6.08 22.08
C ASP A 402 12.22 4.60 22.46
N PRO A 403 12.82 4.11 23.57
CA PRO A 403 12.64 2.73 24.03
C PRO A 403 11.18 2.39 24.37
N SER A 404 10.35 3.38 24.72
CA SER A 404 8.93 3.15 25.02
C SER A 404 8.13 2.72 23.78
N LEU A 405 8.68 2.98 22.59
CA LEU A 405 8.10 2.61 21.29
C LEU A 405 8.76 1.37 20.69
N LEU A 406 9.67 0.70 21.40
CA LEU A 406 10.44 -0.46 20.88
C LEU A 406 9.55 -1.56 20.29
N ILE A 407 8.34 -1.76 20.84
CA ILE A 407 7.39 -2.75 20.30
C ILE A 407 6.99 -2.44 18.84
N PHE A 408 7.01 -1.17 18.44
CA PHE A 408 6.74 -0.74 17.08
C PHE A 408 7.99 -0.65 16.22
N ASP A 409 9.19 -0.95 16.72
CA ASP A 409 10.41 -0.79 15.95
C ASP A 409 10.55 -1.89 14.88
N PRO A 410 10.34 -1.58 13.58
CA PRO A 410 10.39 -2.59 12.54
C PRO A 410 11.79 -3.20 12.38
N THR A 411 12.84 -2.47 12.77
CA THR A 411 14.22 -2.95 12.62
C THR A 411 14.51 -4.09 13.60
N MET A 412 14.06 -3.94 14.84
CA MET A 412 14.25 -4.94 15.89
C MET A 412 13.44 -6.21 15.64
N TRP A 413 12.22 -6.10 15.11
CA TRP A 413 11.45 -7.29 14.71
C TRP A 413 12.13 -8.06 13.58
N PHE A 414 12.66 -7.36 12.57
CA PHE A 414 13.41 -7.99 11.48
C PHE A 414 14.68 -8.69 11.98
N TYR A 415 15.48 -7.98 12.78
CA TYR A 415 16.69 -8.52 13.38
C TYR A 415 16.39 -9.76 14.23
N ALA A 416 15.41 -9.68 15.14
CA ALA A 416 15.01 -10.79 16.00
C ALA A 416 14.51 -11.99 15.17
N MET A 417 13.73 -11.76 14.11
CA MET A 417 13.28 -12.83 13.21
C MET A 417 14.45 -13.51 12.49
N LEU A 418 15.39 -12.74 11.93
CA LEU A 418 16.56 -13.27 11.22
C LEU A 418 17.54 -13.99 12.15
N SER A 419 17.74 -13.45 13.36
CA SER A 419 18.51 -14.11 14.43
C SER A 419 17.85 -15.43 14.84
N ALA A 420 16.54 -15.43 15.11
CA ALA A 420 15.79 -16.64 15.47
C ALA A 420 15.78 -17.70 14.36
N ARG A 421 15.98 -17.28 13.10
CA ARG A 421 16.14 -18.19 11.96
C ARG A 421 17.52 -18.84 11.89
N GLY A 422 18.51 -18.24 12.53
CA GLY A 422 19.93 -18.59 12.35
C GLY A 422 20.51 -18.03 11.05
N ALA A 423 19.92 -16.97 10.48
CA ALA A 423 20.39 -16.37 9.22
C ALA A 423 21.53 -15.36 9.42
N LEU A 424 21.83 -15.00 10.67
CA LEU A 424 22.90 -14.08 11.04
C LEU A 424 24.14 -14.85 11.54
N PRO A 425 25.36 -14.29 11.41
CA PRO A 425 26.54 -14.88 11.99
C PRO A 425 26.39 -15.09 13.50
N ASN A 426 26.97 -16.16 14.06
CA ASN A 426 26.82 -16.53 15.48
C ASN A 426 27.10 -15.37 16.46
N LYS A 427 28.05 -14.47 16.14
CA LYS A 427 28.34 -13.27 16.94
C LYS A 427 27.10 -12.40 17.14
N PHE A 428 26.25 -12.29 16.13
CA PHE A 428 25.02 -11.49 16.10
C PHE A 428 23.75 -12.30 16.41
N SER A 429 23.89 -13.55 16.84
CA SER A 429 22.75 -14.29 17.40
C SER A 429 22.36 -13.76 18.78
N ASN A 430 23.30 -13.17 19.52
CA ASN A 430 23.06 -12.49 20.80
C ASN A 430 22.82 -10.97 20.56
N PRO A 431 21.67 -10.39 20.97
CA PRO A 431 21.42 -8.95 20.89
C PRO A 431 22.45 -8.07 21.60
N GLU A 432 23.12 -8.56 22.64
CA GLU A 432 24.18 -7.81 23.36
C GLU A 432 25.33 -7.40 22.44
N SER A 433 25.57 -8.17 21.38
CA SER A 433 26.60 -7.86 20.37
C SER A 433 26.35 -6.54 19.63
N LEU A 434 25.12 -6.02 19.64
CA LEU A 434 24.76 -4.74 19.04
C LEU A 434 25.20 -3.51 19.87
N PHE A 435 25.65 -3.72 21.11
CA PHE A 435 26.11 -2.66 22.01
C PHE A 435 27.64 -2.56 22.10
N GLY A 436 28.37 -3.40 21.36
CA GLY A 436 29.85 -3.38 21.35
C GLY A 436 30.43 -2.21 20.56
N SER A 437 31.68 -1.86 20.82
CA SER A 437 32.45 -0.89 20.01
C SER A 437 32.85 -1.44 18.63
N ASP A 438 32.97 -2.77 18.52
CA ASP A 438 33.52 -3.45 17.35
C ASP A 438 32.41 -3.96 16.43
N LEU A 439 31.60 -3.02 15.95
CA LEU A 439 30.50 -3.28 15.00
C LEU A 439 31.02 -3.21 13.55
N PRO A 440 30.65 -4.18 12.70
CA PRO A 440 30.99 -4.14 11.28
C PRO A 440 30.18 -3.04 10.58
N ALA A 441 30.61 -2.63 9.38
CA ALA A 441 29.83 -1.70 8.57
C ALA A 441 28.46 -2.28 8.17
N GLU A 442 28.38 -3.60 7.97
CA GLU A 442 27.17 -4.33 7.64
C GLU A 442 27.18 -5.70 8.34
N ILE A 443 26.05 -6.11 8.90
CA ILE A 443 25.84 -7.48 9.39
C ILE A 443 25.30 -8.29 8.22
N GLU A 444 26.21 -8.99 7.53
CA GLU A 444 25.85 -9.77 6.34
C GLU A 444 24.99 -11.00 6.70
N ILE A 445 23.95 -11.23 5.90
CA ILE A 445 23.19 -12.49 5.91
C ILE A 445 24.10 -13.62 5.45
N LEU A 446 24.11 -14.73 6.21
CA LEU A 446 24.88 -15.94 5.89
C LEU A 446 24.56 -16.45 4.48
N GLN A 447 25.60 -16.85 3.74
CA GLN A 447 25.51 -17.13 2.31
C GLN A 447 24.46 -18.20 1.98
N GLU A 448 24.35 -19.24 2.81
CA GLU A 448 23.39 -20.33 2.68
C GLU A 448 21.92 -19.91 2.89
N PHE A 449 21.67 -18.73 3.49
CA PHE A 449 20.33 -18.18 3.67
C PHE A 449 19.93 -17.18 2.59
N ARG A 450 20.88 -16.59 1.85
CA ARG A 450 20.60 -15.47 0.95
C ARG A 450 19.53 -15.77 -0.09
N ASP A 451 19.49 -17.01 -0.58
CA ASP A 451 18.50 -17.45 -1.57
C ASP A 451 17.19 -18.01 -0.99
N LEU A 452 17.12 -18.21 0.33
CA LEU A 452 15.94 -18.75 0.98
C LEU A 452 14.86 -17.66 1.14
N PRO A 453 13.56 -18.03 1.12
CA PRO A 453 12.48 -17.07 1.31
C PRO A 453 12.59 -16.36 2.64
N LEU A 454 12.46 -15.02 2.71
CA LEU A 454 12.51 -14.25 3.95
C LEU A 454 11.41 -14.65 4.94
N PHE A 455 10.19 -14.84 4.42
CA PHE A 455 9.05 -15.33 5.19
C PHE A 455 8.69 -16.74 4.73
N ILE A 456 8.65 -17.68 5.68
CA ILE A 456 8.53 -19.12 5.42
C ILE A 456 7.16 -19.66 5.83
N ALA A 457 6.66 -20.62 5.07
CA ALA A 457 5.39 -21.26 5.33
C ALA A 457 5.41 -22.04 6.65
N ALA A 458 4.36 -21.85 7.46
CA ALA A 458 4.10 -22.72 8.60
C ALA A 458 3.42 -24.02 8.15
N THR A 459 3.60 -25.10 8.90
CA THR A 459 2.78 -26.31 8.71
C THR A 459 1.34 -26.04 9.13
N SER A 460 0.43 -26.99 8.83
CA SER A 460 -0.98 -26.92 9.25
C SER A 460 -1.19 -26.76 10.75
N ARG A 461 -0.17 -27.02 11.58
CA ARG A 461 -0.20 -26.79 13.04
C ARG A 461 0.39 -25.43 13.46
N GLY A 462 0.69 -24.53 12.52
CA GLY A 462 1.36 -23.26 12.80
C GLY A 462 2.86 -23.39 13.13
N ILE A 463 3.38 -24.61 13.23
CA ILE A 463 4.79 -24.89 13.46
C ILE A 463 5.52 -24.80 12.13
N VAL A 464 6.53 -23.96 12.00
CA VAL A 464 7.43 -24.06 10.85
C VAL A 464 8.52 -25.09 11.14
N LYS A 465 8.51 -26.14 10.32
CA LYS A 465 9.51 -27.22 10.36
C LYS A 465 10.78 -26.71 9.69
N ASN A 466 11.93 -27.01 10.29
CA ASN A 466 13.26 -26.73 9.75
C ASN A 466 13.46 -25.25 9.36
N LEU A 467 13.54 -24.37 10.38
CA LEU A 467 13.78 -22.92 10.21
C LEU A 467 14.98 -22.61 9.31
N THR A 468 16.02 -23.45 9.38
CA THR A 468 17.28 -23.27 8.67
C THR A 468 17.26 -23.72 7.21
N THR A 469 16.38 -24.65 6.83
CA THR A 469 16.39 -25.28 5.49
C THR A 469 15.08 -25.15 4.73
N SER A 470 14.06 -24.50 5.30
CA SER A 470 12.77 -24.34 4.62
C SER A 470 12.90 -23.47 3.36
N THR A 471 12.58 -24.07 2.22
CA THR A 471 12.55 -23.41 0.89
C THR A 471 11.15 -22.93 0.51
N SER A 472 10.13 -23.23 1.31
CA SER A 472 8.73 -22.91 1.01
C SER A 472 8.38 -21.50 1.50
N PRO A 473 8.11 -20.53 0.60
CA PRO A 473 7.72 -19.18 1.00
C PRO A 473 6.33 -19.16 1.64
N LEU A 474 6.10 -18.24 2.57
CA LEU A 474 4.77 -17.98 3.11
C LEU A 474 3.89 -17.30 2.04
N MET A 475 2.84 -17.99 1.59
CA MET A 475 1.90 -17.45 0.60
C MET A 475 1.17 -16.21 1.13
N ALA A 476 0.83 -15.26 0.24
CA ALA A 476 0.10 -14.05 0.59
C ALA A 476 -1.27 -14.32 1.25
N THR A 477 -1.93 -15.41 0.87
CA THR A 477 -3.16 -15.90 1.51
C THR A 477 -2.89 -16.42 2.92
N GLY A 478 -1.77 -17.14 3.11
CA GLY A 478 -1.30 -17.59 4.42
C GLY A 478 -0.98 -16.43 5.36
N ILE A 479 -0.33 -15.37 4.86
CA ILE A 479 -0.12 -14.11 5.60
C ILE A 479 -1.46 -13.56 6.11
N SER A 480 -2.43 -13.41 5.20
CA SER A 480 -3.72 -12.82 5.54
C SER A 480 -4.51 -13.67 6.53
N HIS A 481 -4.40 -15.00 6.42
CA HIS A 481 -5.02 -15.94 7.34
C HIS A 481 -4.41 -15.88 8.74
N ALA A 482 -3.08 -16.03 8.85
CA ALA A 482 -2.38 -15.96 10.13
C ALA A 482 -2.62 -14.62 10.85
N PHE A 483 -2.61 -13.52 10.09
CA PHE A 483 -2.95 -12.20 10.62
C PHE A 483 -4.38 -12.16 11.17
N SER A 484 -5.35 -12.68 10.42
CA SER A 484 -6.75 -12.75 10.83
C SER A 484 -6.96 -13.57 12.11
N GLU A 485 -6.27 -14.70 12.27
CA GLU A 485 -6.32 -15.52 13.49
C GLU A 485 -5.80 -14.76 14.72
N VAL A 486 -4.74 -13.98 14.57
CA VAL A 486 -4.21 -13.13 15.65
C VAL A 486 -5.16 -11.99 15.97
N CYS A 487 -5.77 -11.38 14.95
CA CYS A 487 -6.81 -10.37 15.16
C CYS A 487 -7.96 -10.92 16.03
N GLN A 488 -8.47 -12.10 15.69
CA GLN A 488 -9.53 -12.75 16.46
C GLN A 488 -9.10 -13.02 17.91
N ALA A 489 -7.89 -13.52 18.13
CA ALA A 489 -7.41 -13.81 19.48
C ALA A 489 -7.27 -12.57 20.37
N CYS A 490 -6.89 -11.42 19.79
CA CYS A 490 -6.86 -10.15 20.51
C CYS A 490 -8.22 -9.42 20.56
N GLY A 491 -9.30 -10.06 20.13
CA GLY A 491 -10.67 -9.51 20.17
C GLY A 491 -10.96 -8.45 19.09
N LEU A 492 -10.13 -8.36 18.05
CA LEU A 492 -10.33 -7.45 16.93
C LEU A 492 -11.20 -8.08 15.82
N PRO A 493 -11.96 -7.28 15.05
CA PRO A 493 -12.77 -7.82 13.97
C PRO A 493 -11.91 -8.45 12.86
N CYS A 494 -12.19 -9.71 12.54
CA CYS A 494 -11.48 -10.52 11.54
C CYS A 494 -11.43 -9.86 10.14
N ASP A 495 -10.22 -9.55 9.66
CA ASP A 495 -9.90 -9.15 8.30
C ASP A 495 -8.47 -9.60 7.95
N GLY A 496 -8.17 -9.68 6.65
CA GLY A 496 -6.81 -9.97 6.21
C GLY A 496 -5.88 -8.78 6.48
N ALA A 497 -4.57 -9.02 6.35
CA ALA A 497 -3.51 -8.02 6.54
C ALA A 497 -3.62 -6.75 5.65
N TYR A 498 -4.60 -6.70 4.73
CA TYR A 498 -4.93 -5.51 3.95
C TYR A 498 -5.47 -4.34 4.80
N CYS A 499 -6.01 -4.61 5.99
CA CYS A 499 -6.45 -3.55 6.89
C CYS A 499 -5.30 -2.67 7.40
N LEU A 500 -4.08 -3.23 7.53
CA LEU A 500 -2.85 -2.50 7.87
C LEU A 500 -2.51 -1.50 6.77
N ARG A 501 -2.44 -1.98 5.52
CA ARG A 501 -2.19 -1.13 4.36
C ARG A 501 -3.20 0.00 4.21
N ARG A 502 -4.47 -0.25 4.52
CA ARG A 502 -5.51 0.80 4.52
C ARG A 502 -5.31 1.79 5.66
N GLY A 503 -4.99 1.33 6.87
CA GLY A 503 -4.67 2.21 8.00
C GLY A 503 -3.46 3.10 7.72
N ALA A 504 -2.38 2.50 7.20
CA ALA A 504 -1.19 3.19 6.73
C ALA A 504 -1.52 4.27 5.69
N ALA A 505 -2.25 3.88 4.64
CA ALA A 505 -2.67 4.80 3.59
C ALA A 505 -3.50 5.98 4.13
N ASP A 506 -4.42 5.72 5.06
CA ASP A 506 -5.26 6.75 5.67
C ASP A 506 -4.42 7.75 6.46
N ILE A 507 -3.45 7.26 7.25
CA ILE A 507 -2.46 8.07 7.99
C ILE A 507 -1.64 8.91 6.99
N TYR A 508 -0.97 8.28 6.04
CA TYR A 508 -0.12 9.01 5.08
C TYR A 508 -0.92 9.95 4.19
N HIS A 509 -2.17 9.62 3.85
CA HIS A 509 -3.03 10.54 3.12
C HIS A 509 -3.26 11.83 3.91
N ALA A 510 -3.50 11.72 5.22
CA ALA A 510 -3.66 12.88 6.09
C ALA A 510 -2.37 13.71 6.20
N TYR A 511 -1.20 13.07 6.33
CA TYR A 511 0.06 13.79 6.58
C TYR A 511 0.80 14.24 5.32
N LEU A 512 0.77 13.44 4.25
CA LEU A 512 1.58 13.64 3.04
C LEU A 512 0.76 14.03 1.81
N GLY A 513 -0.57 13.93 1.89
CA GLY A 513 -1.49 14.19 0.79
C GLY A 513 -1.59 13.03 -0.21
N ALA A 514 -2.61 13.10 -1.08
CA ALA A 514 -3.02 11.99 -1.93
C ALA A 514 -1.91 11.49 -2.88
N ALA A 515 -1.15 12.39 -3.51
CA ALA A 515 -0.16 12.02 -4.51
C ALA A 515 0.98 11.16 -3.94
N LYS A 516 1.56 11.58 -2.80
CA LYS A 516 2.63 10.84 -2.12
C LYS A 516 2.12 9.50 -1.58
N THR A 517 0.92 9.47 -1.02
CA THR A 517 0.31 8.23 -0.57
C THR A 517 0.03 7.27 -1.71
N GLN A 518 -0.43 7.76 -2.87
CA GLN A 518 -0.61 6.90 -4.04
C GLN A 518 0.72 6.31 -4.51
N LEU A 519 1.80 7.11 -4.52
CA LEU A 519 3.14 6.60 -4.81
C LEU A 519 3.57 5.51 -3.81
N LEU A 520 3.39 5.71 -2.50
CA LEU A 520 3.66 4.70 -1.47
C LEU A 520 2.81 3.43 -1.65
N LEU A 521 1.61 3.58 -2.20
CA LEU A 521 0.76 2.44 -2.54
C LEU A 521 1.10 1.83 -3.91
N ASN A 522 2.15 2.29 -4.59
CA ASN A 522 2.46 1.92 -5.96
C ASN A 522 1.25 2.07 -6.91
N HIS A 523 0.51 3.16 -6.76
CA HIS A 523 -0.59 3.55 -7.63
C HIS A 523 -0.23 4.80 -8.43
N SER A 524 -0.69 4.84 -9.68
CA SER A 524 -0.60 6.07 -10.49
C SER A 524 -1.36 7.20 -9.79
N PRO A 525 -0.78 8.41 -9.65
CA PRO A 525 -1.40 9.59 -9.05
C PRO A 525 -2.77 9.99 -9.64
N ALA A 526 -3.03 9.60 -10.89
CA ALA A 526 -4.29 9.87 -11.58
C ALA A 526 -5.43 8.93 -11.14
N ASN A 527 -5.14 7.93 -10.31
CA ASN A 527 -6.09 6.88 -9.98
C ASN A 527 -6.97 7.25 -8.78
N THR A 528 -8.28 7.05 -8.89
CA THR A 528 -9.24 7.24 -7.79
C THR A 528 -9.21 6.11 -6.76
N VAL A 529 -8.33 5.12 -6.95
CA VAL A 529 -8.20 3.93 -6.08
C VAL A 529 -7.93 4.29 -4.62
N LEU A 530 -7.12 5.32 -4.32
CA LEU A 530 -6.89 5.78 -2.95
C LEU A 530 -8.22 6.13 -2.26
N ASN A 531 -8.96 7.08 -2.83
CA ASN A 531 -10.23 7.55 -2.26
C ASN A 531 -11.28 6.42 -2.19
N ARG A 532 -11.35 5.56 -3.22
CA ARG A 532 -12.32 4.46 -3.23
C ARG A 532 -11.96 3.33 -2.27
N SER A 533 -10.67 3.08 -2.05
CA SER A 533 -10.20 1.78 -1.54
C SER A 533 -9.43 1.84 -0.23
N TYR A 534 -8.72 2.94 0.02
CA TYR A 534 -7.71 3.06 1.07
C TYR A 534 -7.85 4.30 1.95
N SER A 535 -8.73 5.23 1.62
CA SER A 535 -9.12 6.31 2.53
C SER A 535 -10.47 5.97 3.15
N ARG A 536 -10.68 6.43 4.40
CA ARG A 536 -12.01 6.43 5.02
C ARG A 536 -13.00 7.36 4.31
N ASN A 537 -12.57 8.13 3.31
CA ASN A 537 -13.36 9.19 2.67
C ASN A 537 -13.94 10.16 3.71
N THR A 538 -13.39 10.19 4.93
CA THR A 538 -13.40 11.40 5.73
C THR A 538 -12.76 12.41 4.83
N ARG A 539 -13.56 13.36 4.34
CA ARG A 539 -13.05 14.51 3.64
C ARG A 539 -12.10 15.19 4.61
N LEU A 540 -10.84 14.76 4.56
CA LEU A 540 -9.70 15.59 4.85
C LEU A 540 -9.67 16.58 3.69
N GLU A 541 -10.75 17.36 3.55
CA GLU A 541 -10.63 18.73 3.11
C GLU A 541 -9.43 19.21 3.90
N ASP A 542 -8.40 19.62 3.17
CA ASP A 542 -7.19 20.14 3.73
C ASP A 542 -7.60 21.45 4.38
N TRP A 543 -8.23 21.36 5.55
CA TRP A 543 -8.74 22.49 6.29
C TRP A 543 -7.57 23.42 6.57
N VAL A 544 -6.36 22.88 6.73
CA VAL A 544 -5.12 23.64 6.77
C VAL A 544 -4.89 24.40 5.45
N LYS A 545 -4.98 23.83 4.25
CA LYS A 545 -4.97 24.63 3.00
C LYS A 545 -6.16 25.59 2.86
N HIS A 546 -7.33 25.25 3.37
CA HIS A 546 -8.50 26.13 3.36
C HIS A 546 -8.38 27.27 4.39
N VAL A 547 -7.66 27.05 5.49
CA VAL A 547 -7.42 27.97 6.61
C VAL A 547 -6.17 28.82 6.35
N PHE A 548 -5.13 28.25 5.73
CA PHE A 548 -3.82 28.86 5.46
C PHE A 548 -3.57 29.20 3.98
N GLY A 549 -4.59 29.15 3.13
CA GLY A 549 -4.61 29.98 1.91
C GLY A 549 -4.13 29.35 0.61
N ALA A 550 -4.63 28.18 0.22
CA ALA A 550 -4.84 27.92 -1.21
C ALA A 550 -6.08 28.69 -1.69
N LYS A 551 -5.91 30.01 -1.90
CA LYS A 551 -6.97 30.99 -2.18
C LYS A 551 -7.69 30.74 -3.51
N GLN A 552 -8.93 30.26 -3.46
CA GLN A 552 -9.98 30.66 -4.43
C GLN A 552 -11.36 30.64 -3.74
N GLY A 553 -11.98 31.83 -3.56
CA GLY A 553 -13.45 31.94 -3.50
C GLY A 553 -14.17 32.30 -2.18
N TYR A 554 -13.50 32.78 -1.12
CA TYR A 554 -14.19 33.14 0.15
C TYR A 554 -14.64 34.60 0.24
N THR A 555 -15.72 34.85 1.00
CA THR A 555 -16.22 36.19 1.35
C THR A 555 -15.52 36.75 2.61
N LYS A 556 -15.45 38.07 2.78
CA LYS A 556 -14.74 38.74 3.90
C LYS A 556 -15.21 38.32 5.30
N GLU A 557 -16.49 38.00 5.47
CA GLU A 557 -17.03 37.51 6.75
C GLU A 557 -16.61 36.06 7.04
N GLN A 558 -16.46 35.24 5.99
CA GLN A 558 -15.89 33.89 6.12
C GLN A 558 -14.40 33.97 6.46
N GLU A 559 -13.65 34.90 5.88
CA GLU A 559 -12.25 35.15 6.22
C GLU A 559 -12.06 35.53 7.70
N GLN A 560 -12.90 36.43 8.23
CA GLN A 560 -12.79 36.86 9.63
C GLN A 560 -13.17 35.76 10.64
N LYS A 561 -14.08 34.86 10.27
CA LYS A 561 -14.43 33.70 11.10
C LYS A 561 -13.29 32.66 11.10
N ILE A 562 -12.72 32.39 9.93
CA ILE A 562 -11.58 31.47 9.74
C ILE A 562 -10.34 31.93 10.53
N LEU A 563 -10.05 33.24 10.53
CA LEU A 563 -8.94 33.81 11.30
C LEU A 563 -9.08 33.60 12.82
N ARG A 564 -10.31 33.70 13.36
CA ARG A 564 -10.55 33.44 14.79
C ARG A 564 -10.40 31.97 15.15
N ASP A 565 -10.90 31.07 14.30
CA ASP A 565 -10.84 29.63 14.53
C ASP A 565 -9.40 29.08 14.34
N SER A 566 -8.62 29.66 13.42
CA SER A 566 -7.20 29.32 13.20
C SER A 566 -6.32 29.68 14.39
N ALA A 567 -6.54 30.86 15.00
CA ALA A 567 -5.78 31.30 16.17
C ALA A 567 -6.01 30.38 17.39
N ALA A 568 -7.21 29.81 17.53
CA ALA A 568 -7.52 28.84 18.58
C ALA A 568 -6.80 27.50 18.36
N ILE A 569 -6.65 27.06 17.11
CA ILE A 569 -5.98 25.80 16.75
C ILE A 569 -4.46 25.93 16.85
N GLU A 570 -3.88 27.06 16.43
CA GLU A 570 -2.45 27.35 16.61
C GLU A 570 -2.07 27.37 18.09
N ALA A 571 -2.92 27.93 18.95
CA ALA A 571 -2.74 27.85 20.40
C ALA A 571 -2.75 26.40 20.93
N MET A 572 -3.58 25.51 20.36
CA MET A 572 -3.63 24.09 20.74
C MET A 572 -2.43 23.28 20.21
N VAL A 573 -1.94 23.56 19.01
CA VAL A 573 -0.77 22.89 18.42
C VAL A 573 0.52 23.35 19.12
N TYR A 574 0.61 24.63 19.47
CA TYR A 574 1.70 25.18 20.27
C TYR A 574 1.80 24.53 21.67
N LEU A 575 0.65 24.14 22.26
CA LEU A 575 0.61 23.40 23.52
C LEU A 575 1.14 21.96 23.43
N GLN A 576 1.44 21.43 22.23
CA GLN A 576 1.72 20.00 22.04
C GLN A 576 3.02 19.64 21.30
N GLY A 577 3.83 20.59 20.82
CA GLY A 577 5.09 20.25 20.14
C GLY A 577 6.10 21.38 20.04
N LYS A 578 7.33 21.11 20.50
CA LYS A 578 8.52 21.96 20.29
C LYS A 578 8.85 22.07 18.80
N ILE A 579 9.18 23.27 18.32
CA ILE A 579 9.60 23.50 16.93
C ILE A 579 11.03 24.07 16.91
N ASP A 580 11.94 23.27 16.37
CA ASP A 580 13.08 23.77 15.61
C ASP A 580 12.63 23.92 14.14
N GLY A 581 12.89 25.09 13.55
CA GLY A 581 12.56 25.40 12.15
C GLY A 581 11.71 26.66 11.92
N VAL A 582 11.37 27.41 12.97
CA VAL A 582 10.68 28.70 12.84
C VAL A 582 11.69 29.82 12.55
N ASP A 583 11.36 30.70 11.61
CA ASP A 583 12.07 31.97 11.38
C ASP A 583 12.31 32.74 12.69
N GLU A 584 13.48 33.38 12.83
CA GLU A 584 13.91 34.04 14.07
C GLU A 584 12.98 35.17 14.52
N GLY A 585 12.26 35.82 13.60
CA GLY A 585 11.25 36.83 13.94
C GLY A 585 10.07 36.21 14.70
N MET A 586 9.54 35.11 14.19
CA MET A 586 8.43 34.39 14.81
C MET A 586 8.89 33.62 16.06
N LYS A 587 10.13 33.10 16.09
CA LYS A 587 10.73 32.48 17.28
C LYS A 587 10.82 33.44 18.47
N LYS A 588 11.17 34.71 18.24
CA LYS A 588 11.16 35.76 19.29
C LYS A 588 9.77 36.02 19.87
N VAL A 589 8.76 36.14 19.01
CA VAL A 589 7.37 36.37 19.45
C VAL A 589 6.85 35.17 20.24
N LEU A 590 7.16 33.95 19.79
CA LEU A 590 6.77 32.73 20.47
C LEU A 590 7.51 32.53 21.80
N LEU A 591 8.81 32.85 21.87
CA LEU A 591 9.59 32.82 23.11
C LEU A 591 9.07 33.83 24.13
N GLN A 592 8.68 35.03 23.70
CA GLN A 592 8.07 36.02 24.59
C GLN A 592 6.73 35.51 25.15
N ASN A 593 5.86 34.94 24.30
CA ASN A 593 4.59 34.37 24.72
C ASN A 593 4.76 33.15 25.64
N ALA A 594 5.82 32.35 25.45
CA ALA A 594 6.17 31.24 26.35
C ALA A 594 6.54 31.74 27.75
N GLU A 595 7.29 32.84 27.83
CA GLU A 595 7.76 33.42 29.09
C GLU A 595 6.64 34.14 29.84
N ASP A 596 5.73 34.77 29.10
CA ASP A 596 4.49 35.34 29.63
C ASP A 596 3.55 34.21 30.14
N MET A 597 3.56 33.02 29.50
CA MET A 597 2.82 31.85 29.99
C MET A 597 3.46 31.17 31.20
N LYS A 598 4.79 31.19 31.36
CA LYS A 598 5.47 30.68 32.55
C LYS A 598 5.16 31.49 33.80
N THR A 599 4.82 32.76 33.65
CA THR A 599 4.43 33.65 34.74
C THR A 599 2.91 33.73 34.92
N ASN A 600 2.13 33.13 34.02
CA ASN A 600 0.67 33.12 34.09
C ASN A 600 0.16 32.30 35.30
N PRO A 601 -0.51 32.93 36.28
CA PRO A 601 -0.94 32.26 37.50
C PRO A 601 -1.94 31.12 37.28
N GLN A 602 -2.78 31.21 36.24
CA GLN A 602 -3.80 30.20 35.93
C GLN A 602 -3.16 28.94 35.33
N TYR A 603 -2.18 29.11 34.43
CA TYR A 603 -1.42 28.00 33.85
C TYR A 603 -0.61 27.24 34.91
N LEU A 604 0.05 27.99 35.82
CA LEU A 604 0.80 27.39 36.93
C LEU A 604 -0.10 26.64 37.92
N ALA A 605 -1.34 27.09 38.15
CA ALA A 605 -2.31 26.39 39.00
C ALA A 605 -2.73 25.03 38.41
N VAL A 606 -3.04 24.98 37.10
CA VAL A 606 -3.39 23.74 36.40
C VAL A 606 -2.23 22.74 36.39
N LYS A 607 -1.01 23.21 36.13
CA LYS A 607 0.19 22.35 36.13
C LYS A 607 0.50 21.77 37.51
N ARG A 608 0.26 22.54 38.59
CA ARG A 608 0.39 22.06 39.97
C ARG A 608 -0.66 21.00 40.31
N GLU A 609 -1.91 21.18 39.87
CA GLU A 609 -3.00 20.22 40.11
C GLU A 609 -2.78 18.91 39.34
N GLN A 610 -2.31 18.98 38.10
CA GLN A 610 -1.92 17.79 37.32
C GLN A 610 -0.73 17.06 37.91
N SER A 611 0.30 17.78 38.35
CA SER A 611 1.48 17.19 39.01
C SER A 611 1.11 16.51 40.34
N ARG A 612 0.19 17.11 41.11
CA ARG A 612 -0.34 16.53 42.34
C ARG A 612 -1.16 15.26 42.06
N ALA A 613 -2.04 15.29 41.07
CA ALA A 613 -2.84 14.12 40.67
C ALA A 613 -1.95 12.96 40.18
N TRP A 614 -0.84 13.28 39.50
CA TRP A 614 0.15 12.29 39.06
C TRP A 614 0.91 11.66 40.23
N VAL A 615 1.34 12.46 41.21
CA VAL A 615 2.00 11.96 42.43
C VAL A 615 1.05 11.11 43.28
N GLU A 616 -0.22 11.54 43.43
CA GLU A 616 -1.25 10.76 44.13
C GLU A 616 -1.56 9.44 43.41
N TRP A 617 -1.60 9.44 42.07
CA TRP A 617 -1.76 8.22 41.26
C TRP A 617 -0.57 7.27 41.41
N ARG A 618 0.67 7.79 41.35
CA ARG A 618 1.89 6.99 41.55
C ARG A 618 1.92 6.35 42.94
N ASN A 619 1.62 7.12 43.98
CA ASN A 619 1.57 6.62 45.36
C ASN A 619 0.42 5.63 45.60
N MET A 620 -0.62 5.62 44.77
CA MET A 620 -1.69 4.61 44.81
C MET A 620 -1.32 3.28 44.15
N ILE A 621 -0.30 3.28 43.28
CA ILE A 621 0.12 2.13 42.47
C ILE A 621 1.41 1.50 43.00
N ASP A 622 2.27 2.26 43.68
CA ASP A 622 3.41 1.71 44.42
C ASP A 622 2.91 0.89 45.61
N PHE A 623 2.90 -0.44 45.46
CA PHE A 623 2.78 -1.40 46.54
C PHE A 623 4.06 -2.25 46.61
N PRO A 624 4.72 -2.37 47.78
CA PRO A 624 5.88 -3.23 47.94
C PRO A 624 5.38 -4.66 48.18
N VAL A 625 4.89 -5.33 47.13
CA VAL A 625 4.78 -6.78 47.18
C VAL A 625 6.06 -7.32 46.57
N GLU A 626 6.99 -7.75 47.42
CA GLU A 626 8.14 -8.53 46.97
C GLU A 626 7.63 -9.66 46.08
N GLU A 627 8.14 -9.74 44.86
CA GLU A 627 7.71 -10.67 43.82
C GLU A 627 7.69 -12.14 44.31
N SER A 628 8.61 -12.46 45.24
CA SER A 628 8.68 -13.74 45.95
C SER A 628 7.41 -14.09 46.75
N LYS A 629 6.75 -13.10 47.36
CA LYS A 629 5.50 -13.29 48.10
C LYS A 629 4.29 -13.44 47.19
N TYR A 630 4.29 -12.78 46.02
CA TYR A 630 3.23 -12.95 45.02
C TYR A 630 3.25 -14.35 44.43
N LEU A 631 4.43 -14.87 44.09
CA LEU A 631 4.58 -16.21 43.53
C LEU A 631 4.15 -17.32 44.50
N ALA A 632 4.40 -17.13 45.81
CA ALA A 632 4.03 -18.05 46.88
C ALA A 632 2.53 -18.08 47.24
N MET A 633 1.69 -17.18 46.71
CA MET A 633 0.26 -17.16 47.00
C MET A 633 -0.51 -18.27 46.26
N ASN A 634 -1.46 -18.91 46.95
CA ASN A 634 -2.47 -19.77 46.31
C ASN A 634 -3.39 -18.94 45.38
N GLU A 635 -4.10 -19.59 44.44
CA GLU A 635 -4.86 -18.88 43.39
C GLU A 635 -5.94 -17.93 43.91
N SER A 636 -6.65 -18.29 44.99
CA SER A 636 -7.72 -17.45 45.54
C SER A 636 -7.21 -16.08 46.06
N PRO A 637 -6.13 -16.02 46.87
CA PRO A 637 -5.47 -14.75 47.21
C PRO A 637 -4.94 -13.95 46.02
N LYS A 638 -4.43 -14.61 44.96
CA LYS A 638 -3.97 -13.93 43.74
C LYS A 638 -5.12 -13.24 43.01
N VAL A 639 -6.25 -13.93 42.86
CA VAL A 639 -7.47 -13.37 42.23
C VAL A 639 -8.03 -12.20 43.06
N ALA A 640 -8.03 -12.30 44.39
CA ALA A 640 -8.44 -11.20 45.27
C ALA A 640 -7.52 -9.98 45.13
N LEU A 641 -6.20 -10.19 45.02
CA LEU A 641 -5.22 -9.13 44.82
C LEU A 641 -5.39 -8.45 43.46
N VAL A 642 -5.56 -9.22 42.37
CA VAL A 642 -5.80 -8.69 41.02
C VAL A 642 -7.10 -7.87 40.97
N ASN A 643 -8.17 -8.35 41.61
CA ASN A 643 -9.43 -7.61 41.69
C ASN A 643 -9.30 -6.30 42.51
N ALA A 644 -8.50 -6.31 43.57
CA ALA A 644 -8.20 -5.10 44.34
C ALA A 644 -7.36 -4.09 43.53
N LEU A 645 -6.40 -4.56 42.74
CA LEU A 645 -5.59 -3.73 41.84
C LEU A 645 -6.44 -3.11 40.73
N SER A 646 -7.32 -3.89 40.11
CA SER A 646 -8.24 -3.42 39.06
C SER A 646 -9.12 -2.27 39.57
N LYS A 647 -9.71 -2.42 40.77
CA LYS A 647 -10.52 -1.36 41.40
C LYS A 647 -9.73 -0.09 41.73
N LYS A 648 -8.44 -0.21 42.09
CA LYS A 648 -7.57 0.96 42.34
C LYS A 648 -7.23 1.70 41.03
N VAL A 649 -6.98 0.97 39.95
CA VAL A 649 -6.74 1.54 38.62
C VAL A 649 -7.98 2.28 38.12
N GLU A 650 -9.17 1.69 38.26
CA GLU A 650 -10.44 2.35 37.92
C GLU A 650 -10.64 3.65 38.70
N LYS A 651 -10.36 3.65 40.01
CA LYS A 651 -10.42 4.85 40.85
C LYS A 651 -9.41 5.92 40.41
N GLY A 652 -8.20 5.53 40.04
CA GLY A 652 -7.17 6.44 39.50
C GLY A 652 -7.59 7.09 38.18
N ILE A 653 -8.20 6.32 37.28
CA ILE A 653 -8.74 6.83 36.01
C ILE A 653 -9.87 7.84 36.26
N LEU A 654 -10.75 7.59 37.23
CA LEU A 654 -11.83 8.51 37.61
C LEU A 654 -11.28 9.82 38.19
N LEU A 655 -10.23 9.77 39.01
CA LEU A 655 -9.57 10.97 39.56
C LEU A 655 -8.90 11.82 38.47
N MET A 656 -8.24 11.18 37.50
CA MET A 656 -7.65 11.88 36.35
C MET A 656 -8.71 12.53 35.45
N LYS A 657 -9.83 11.84 35.23
CA LYS A 657 -10.99 12.39 34.50
C LYS A 657 -11.62 13.57 35.24
N ALA A 658 -11.80 13.47 36.55
CA ALA A 658 -12.36 14.56 37.37
C ALA A 658 -11.46 15.81 37.37
N SER A 659 -10.14 15.63 37.46
CA SER A 659 -9.16 16.73 37.39
C SER A 659 -9.15 17.40 36.01
N SER A 660 -9.24 16.60 34.94
CA SER A 660 -9.33 17.09 33.55
C SER A 660 -10.66 17.81 33.25
N SER A 661 -11.74 17.45 33.96
CA SER A 661 -13.02 18.14 33.86
C SER A 661 -13.02 19.45 34.64
N ARG A 662 -12.40 19.52 35.83
CA ARG A 662 -12.24 20.77 36.59
C ARG A 662 -11.36 21.79 35.86
N ALA A 663 -10.27 21.34 35.23
CA ALA A 663 -9.43 22.19 34.38
C ALA A 663 -10.24 22.82 33.23
N ARG A 664 -11.14 22.05 32.59
CA ARG A 664 -12.04 22.55 31.53
C ARG A 664 -13.11 23.53 32.01
N PHE A 665 -13.52 23.47 33.28
CA PHE A 665 -14.47 24.43 33.85
C PHE A 665 -13.82 25.77 34.24
N ALA A 666 -12.50 25.80 34.44
CA ALA A 666 -11.75 27.03 34.72
C ALA A 666 -11.45 27.88 33.47
N GLU A 667 -11.57 27.29 32.27
CA GLU A 667 -11.24 27.91 30.98
C GLU A 667 -12.43 28.62 30.28
N SER A 668 -13.60 28.72 30.94
CA SER A 668 -14.77 29.41 30.39
C SER A 668 -15.08 30.74 31.13
N PRO A 669 -14.75 31.91 30.54
CA PRO A 669 -15.12 33.20 31.12
C PRO A 669 -16.64 33.50 31.12
N SER A 670 -17.47 32.69 30.45
CA SER A 670 -18.89 33.01 30.25
C SER A 670 -19.87 32.31 31.20
N CYS A 671 -19.40 31.53 32.18
CA CYS A 671 -20.30 30.77 33.06
C CYS A 671 -20.64 31.45 34.40
N PHE A 672 -20.16 32.68 34.67
CA PHE A 672 -20.43 33.39 35.93
C PHE A 672 -21.48 34.51 35.87
N GLN A 673 -22.23 34.66 34.76
CA GLN A 673 -23.20 35.76 34.61
C GLN A 673 -24.68 35.38 34.40
N ARG A 674 -25.08 34.12 34.60
CA ARG A 674 -26.51 33.76 34.59
C ARG A 674 -26.86 32.72 35.66
N SER A 675 -26.88 33.13 36.92
CA SER A 675 -27.65 32.42 37.97
C SER A 675 -28.20 33.35 39.05
N SER A 676 -28.52 34.60 38.70
CA SER A 676 -29.23 35.54 39.57
C SER A 676 -30.56 35.97 38.93
N ARG A 677 -31.44 35.01 38.63
CA ARG A 677 -32.89 35.26 38.40
C ARG A 677 -33.66 33.96 38.15
N TRP A 678 -33.70 33.08 39.15
CA TRP A 678 -34.84 32.21 39.41
C TRP A 678 -34.93 32.09 40.93
N ARG A 679 -35.99 32.67 41.50
CA ARG A 679 -36.46 32.35 42.86
C ARG A 679 -37.20 31.02 42.80
#